data_AF-A0A2M6P210-F1
#
_entry.id   AF-A0A2M6P210-F1
#
_cell.length_a   1.000
_cell.length_b   1.000
_cell.length_c   1.000
_cell.angle_alpha   90.00
_cell.angle_beta   90.00
_cell.angle_gamma   90.00
#
_symmetry.space_group_name_H-M   'P 1'
#
loop_
_entity.id
_entity.type
_entity.pdbx_description
1 polymer ?
#
loop_
_entity_poly.entity_id
_entity_poly.type
_entity_poly.pdbx_seq_one_letter_code
_entity_poly.pdbx_strand_id
1 'polypeptide(L)'
;MENKRKYNRNMELLTLVIAGSVDDGKSTLIGRLLYDTGNVYEDQIQAVENTEHIEDELDYSLFTDGLEAEREQKITIDVAYRYFSSNQRTFIIADVPGHEEYTRNMVTGASHSQVALIVIDARKGMTVQTRRHFFVLSLLNIPHVAVVVNKMDMVSYDQGVFENIRDDVQLFTRNIGIKNIQFIPVSALKGDMVATRGNNLLWYFGQTVLEYIHDVPVISSRNMVDARFPVQYVVRPDQDFRGYAGTVAGGVFLVGDNIKVLPSGVESFIEHISVAEEDVSYAFNGQAAVMSFVDQIDVSRGDIVVRVGNEPIVSNNIDAVVFWFNKQPAVKKNRYIIKQTTKETFCFINTVFSVIDVLNGEYQEASQVELNQIGKVRFTTHEPFVFDSYKKNKKLGSFILIDEVTGDTVAAGVITPSEKKMLPDIQEEPLLLDVPKKNITLEEKVELSKIIIEHAFLVHPNLFVACSFGKDSRVIADLVMQIKSDALFVSIDTGYEFPETLRFAKELEQEIHMNLLWVRPTEDDISEIKSTFANSFIHEGQYMCCAMKKPAIVPILDKYDAWITGLRRDESVQRQYTPIIEKSENIVKYNPIAFWTKDDVWEYLRTYKLSYHPLYNEGYTSLGCEPCTKKSDVANEERKGRFHDTGNNECGLHI
;
A
#
# COMPACT_ATOMS: atom_id res chain seq x y z
N MET A 1 4.20 -38.47 -24.78
CA MET A 1 2.97 -37.67 -24.97
C MET A 1 2.63 -37.08 -23.61
N GLU A 2 3.24 -35.94 -23.33
CA GLU A 2 3.23 -35.30 -22.02
C GLU A 2 1.96 -34.49 -21.79
N ASN A 3 1.39 -34.69 -20.61
CA ASN A 3 0.33 -33.89 -20.03
C ASN A 3 0.84 -32.44 -19.80
N LYS A 4 0.50 -31.54 -20.72
CA LYS A 4 0.45 -30.09 -20.47
C LYS A 4 -0.70 -29.78 -19.50
N ARG A 5 -0.49 -29.98 -18.19
CA ARG A 5 -1.21 -29.18 -17.20
C ARG A 5 -0.52 -27.82 -17.16
N LYS A 6 -1.13 -26.84 -17.84
CA LYS A 6 -0.75 -25.42 -17.79
C LYS A 6 -0.73 -25.00 -16.31
N TYR A 7 0.44 -24.62 -15.81
CA TYR A 7 0.52 -23.65 -14.73
C TYR A 7 -0.17 -22.38 -15.25
N ASN A 8 -1.39 -22.10 -14.79
CA ASN A 8 -1.94 -20.76 -14.91
C ASN A 8 -1.01 -19.86 -14.09
N ARG A 9 -0.21 -19.04 -14.77
CA ARG A 9 0.36 -17.83 -14.15
C ARG A 9 -0.82 -17.08 -13.54
N ASN A 10 -0.82 -16.86 -12.23
CA ASN A 10 -1.80 -16.01 -11.56
C ASN A 10 -1.69 -14.62 -12.21
N MET A 11 -2.56 -14.32 -13.18
CA MET A 11 -2.67 -12.98 -13.74
C MET A 11 -3.21 -12.06 -12.64
N GLU A 12 -2.53 -10.94 -12.42
CA GLU A 12 -2.89 -9.99 -11.39
C GLU A 12 -4.29 -9.43 -11.67
N LEU A 13 -5.13 -9.31 -10.64
CA LEU A 13 -6.51 -8.83 -10.74
C LEU A 13 -6.57 -7.35 -10.34
N LEU A 14 -7.13 -6.50 -11.21
CA LEU A 14 -7.34 -5.07 -10.97
C LEU A 14 -8.83 -4.73 -11.01
N THR A 15 -9.36 -4.20 -9.91
CA THR A 15 -10.74 -3.71 -9.84
C THR A 15 -10.77 -2.21 -10.06
N LEU A 16 -11.56 -1.75 -11.03
CA LEU A 16 -11.70 -0.34 -11.36
C LEU A 16 -13.17 0.11 -11.40
N VAL A 17 -13.42 1.35 -11.05
CA VAL A 17 -14.73 2.01 -11.18
C VAL A 17 -14.68 3.03 -12.31
N ILE A 18 -15.72 3.07 -13.13
CA ILE A 18 -15.89 4.13 -14.13
C ILE A 18 -17.05 5.02 -13.71
N ALA A 19 -16.78 6.32 -13.60
CA ALA A 19 -17.74 7.34 -13.18
C ALA A 19 -17.72 8.51 -14.17
N GLY A 20 -18.78 9.32 -14.19
CA GLY A 20 -18.96 10.39 -15.17
C GLY A 20 -20.43 10.78 -15.32
N SER A 21 -20.69 11.95 -15.88
CA SER A 21 -22.05 12.48 -16.07
C SER A 21 -22.87 11.63 -17.05
N VAL A 22 -24.19 11.86 -17.06
CA VAL A 22 -25.05 11.39 -18.15
C VAL A 22 -24.49 11.92 -19.48
N ASP A 23 -24.40 11.01 -20.46
CA ASP A 23 -23.88 11.23 -21.81
C ASP A 23 -22.38 11.53 -21.93
N ASP A 24 -21.56 11.36 -20.89
CA ASP A 24 -20.10 11.55 -21.02
C ASP A 24 -19.41 10.41 -21.82
N GLY A 25 -20.16 9.37 -22.19
CA GLY A 25 -19.67 8.25 -23.00
C GLY A 25 -18.99 7.13 -22.20
N LYS A 26 -19.42 6.91 -20.95
CA LYS A 26 -18.94 5.80 -20.10
C LYS A 26 -19.17 4.42 -20.75
N SER A 27 -20.42 4.15 -21.14
CA SER A 27 -20.84 2.91 -21.77
C SER A 27 -20.08 2.66 -23.07
N THR A 28 -19.95 3.70 -23.92
CA THR A 28 -19.15 3.66 -25.15
C THR A 28 -17.67 3.34 -24.86
N LEU A 29 -17.07 3.94 -23.83
CA LEU A 29 -15.68 3.66 -23.44
C LEU A 29 -15.50 2.21 -22.96
N ILE A 30 -16.43 1.70 -22.14
CA ILE A 30 -16.42 0.31 -21.68
C ILE A 30 -16.55 -0.63 -22.86
N GLY A 31 -17.56 -0.43 -23.71
CA GLY A 31 -17.79 -1.25 -24.91
C GLY A 31 -16.58 -1.25 -25.84
N ARG A 32 -15.93 -0.09 -26.01
CA ARG A 32 -14.73 0.00 -26.84
C ARG A 32 -13.54 -0.75 -26.23
N LEU A 33 -13.32 -0.64 -24.92
CA LEU A 33 -12.30 -1.42 -24.22
C LEU A 33 -12.54 -2.94 -24.35
N LEU A 34 -13.78 -3.39 -24.22
CA LEU A 34 -14.14 -4.81 -24.38
C LEU A 34 -13.87 -5.29 -25.82
N TYR A 35 -14.26 -4.47 -26.81
CA TYR A 35 -14.06 -4.77 -28.23
C TYR A 35 -12.56 -4.83 -28.59
N ASP A 36 -11.80 -3.78 -28.26
CA ASP A 36 -10.38 -3.66 -28.61
C ASP A 36 -9.51 -4.74 -27.93
N THR A 37 -9.95 -5.27 -26.78
CA THR A 37 -9.26 -6.35 -26.06
C THR A 37 -9.68 -7.75 -26.49
N GLY A 38 -10.63 -7.88 -27.45
CA GLY A 38 -11.12 -9.16 -27.94
C GLY A 38 -11.96 -9.94 -26.92
N ASN A 39 -12.55 -9.26 -25.93
CA ASN A 39 -13.40 -9.88 -24.90
C ASN A 39 -14.91 -9.85 -25.26
N VAL A 40 -15.24 -9.46 -26.49
CA VAL A 40 -16.60 -9.55 -27.05
C VAL A 40 -16.66 -10.74 -28.00
N TYR A 41 -17.67 -11.60 -27.84
CA TYR A 41 -17.86 -12.77 -28.71
C TYR A 41 -18.32 -12.36 -30.13
N GLU A 42 -17.93 -13.11 -31.15
CA GLU A 42 -18.25 -12.81 -32.57
C GLU A 42 -19.75 -12.67 -32.85
N ASP A 43 -20.60 -13.41 -32.14
CA ASP A 43 -22.06 -13.36 -32.25
C ASP A 43 -22.63 -12.04 -31.67
N GLN A 44 -22.02 -11.50 -30.62
CA GLN A 44 -22.38 -10.18 -30.08
C GLN A 44 -21.94 -9.05 -31.01
N ILE A 45 -20.77 -9.18 -31.64
CA ILE A 45 -20.30 -8.23 -32.66
C ILE A 45 -21.25 -8.23 -33.86
N GLN A 46 -21.63 -9.42 -34.35
CA GLN A 46 -22.59 -9.56 -35.45
C GLN A 46 -23.98 -9.04 -35.09
N ALA A 47 -24.45 -9.20 -33.85
CA ALA A 47 -25.74 -8.67 -33.41
C ALA A 47 -25.75 -7.12 -33.44
N VAL A 48 -24.65 -6.49 -33.03
CA VAL A 48 -24.49 -5.03 -33.07
C VAL A 48 -24.34 -4.54 -34.53
N GLU A 49 -23.57 -5.23 -35.36
CA GLU A 49 -23.44 -4.95 -36.81
C GLU A 49 -24.79 -5.00 -37.56
N ASN A 50 -25.72 -5.85 -37.10
CA ASN A 50 -27.04 -6.01 -37.72
C ASN A 50 -28.10 -5.00 -37.22
N THR A 51 -27.77 -4.18 -36.22
CA THR A 51 -28.67 -3.15 -35.68
C THR A 51 -28.44 -1.84 -36.45
N GLU A 52 -29.50 -1.09 -36.78
CA GLU A 52 -29.41 0.09 -37.67
C GLU A 52 -28.27 1.05 -37.28
N HIS A 53 -27.33 1.26 -38.21
CA HIS A 53 -26.18 2.16 -38.02
C HIS A 53 -26.61 3.59 -37.77
N ILE A 54 -26.06 4.22 -36.73
CA ILE A 54 -25.96 5.68 -36.66
C ILE A 54 -24.66 6.03 -37.39
N GLU A 55 -24.76 6.50 -38.64
CA GLU A 55 -23.64 7.05 -39.43
C GLU A 55 -22.46 6.10 -39.72
N ASP A 56 -22.70 4.89 -40.27
CA ASP A 56 -21.68 3.93 -40.73
C ASP A 56 -20.63 3.47 -39.67
N GLU A 57 -20.86 3.75 -38.38
CA GLU A 57 -19.99 3.32 -37.27
C GLU A 57 -20.71 2.38 -36.30
N LEU A 58 -19.95 1.45 -35.70
CA LEU A 58 -20.46 0.55 -34.66
C LEU A 58 -20.77 1.33 -33.39
N ASP A 59 -21.99 1.18 -32.88
CA ASP A 59 -22.33 1.73 -31.57
C ASP A 59 -21.85 0.80 -30.45
N TYR A 60 -20.69 1.14 -29.89
CA TYR A 60 -20.07 0.34 -28.83
C TYR A 60 -20.86 0.33 -27.51
N SER A 61 -21.82 1.25 -27.27
CA SER A 61 -22.64 1.18 -26.05
C SER A 61 -23.54 -0.05 -26.04
N LEU A 62 -23.93 -0.57 -27.21
CA LEU A 62 -24.77 -1.77 -27.33
C LEU A 62 -24.13 -3.02 -26.70
N PHE A 63 -22.79 -3.09 -26.61
CA PHE A 63 -22.08 -4.15 -25.88
C PHE A 63 -22.31 -4.09 -24.35
N THR A 64 -22.73 -2.93 -23.86
CA THR A 64 -22.93 -2.64 -22.44
C THR A 64 -24.40 -2.48 -22.05
N ASP A 65 -25.30 -2.35 -23.01
CA ASP A 65 -26.73 -2.01 -22.86
C ASP A 65 -27.62 -3.10 -22.25
N GLY A 66 -27.05 -4.22 -21.78
CA GLY A 66 -27.78 -5.19 -20.95
C GLY A 66 -28.40 -4.60 -19.66
N LEU A 67 -28.12 -3.33 -19.34
CA LEU A 67 -28.68 -2.55 -18.23
C LEU A 67 -29.52 -1.34 -18.68
N GLU A 68 -29.48 -0.96 -19.97
CA GLU A 68 -30.30 0.17 -20.45
C GLU A 68 -31.80 -0.15 -20.48
N ALA A 69 -32.18 -1.42 -20.34
CA ALA A 69 -33.56 -1.81 -20.02
C ALA A 69 -34.11 -1.14 -18.73
N GLU A 70 -33.25 -0.64 -17.83
CA GLU A 70 -33.62 0.17 -16.66
C GLU A 70 -34.25 1.52 -17.03
N ARG A 71 -33.78 2.16 -18.12
CA ARG A 71 -34.32 3.45 -18.61
C ARG A 71 -35.80 3.30 -19.00
N GLU A 72 -36.18 2.16 -19.56
CA GLU A 72 -37.55 1.87 -19.97
C GLU A 72 -38.43 1.37 -18.81
N GLN A 73 -37.84 0.71 -17.81
CA GLN A 73 -38.59 0.03 -16.74
C GLN A 73 -38.63 0.74 -15.38
N LYS A 74 -37.92 1.88 -15.20
CA LYS A 74 -37.84 2.62 -13.91
C LYS A 74 -37.44 1.75 -12.71
N ILE A 75 -36.68 0.69 -12.94
CA ILE A 75 -36.10 -0.16 -11.90
C ILE A 75 -34.65 0.25 -11.65
N THR A 76 -34.17 0.14 -10.42
CA THR A 76 -32.78 0.41 -10.04
C THR A 76 -32.01 -0.89 -10.00
N ILE A 77 -31.00 -1.10 -10.85
CA ILE A 77 -30.01 -2.14 -10.64
C ILE A 77 -28.81 -1.52 -9.92
N ASP A 78 -28.28 -2.22 -8.92
CA ASP A 78 -27.34 -1.68 -7.94
C ASP A 78 -25.98 -1.24 -8.55
N VAL A 79 -25.17 -2.14 -9.10
CA VAL A 79 -23.92 -1.84 -9.83
C VAL A 79 -23.66 -3.03 -10.74
N ALA A 80 -23.30 -2.80 -12.01
CA ALA A 80 -22.94 -3.89 -12.90
C ALA A 80 -21.43 -4.14 -12.92
N TYR A 81 -21.06 -5.41 -12.85
CA TYR A 81 -19.67 -5.83 -12.93
C TYR A 81 -19.38 -6.46 -14.29
N ARG A 82 -18.42 -5.91 -15.02
CA ARG A 82 -17.91 -6.47 -16.27
C ARG A 82 -16.51 -7.05 -16.03
N TYR A 83 -16.23 -8.16 -16.69
CA TYR A 83 -14.96 -8.87 -16.57
C TYR A 83 -14.30 -8.91 -17.93
N PHE A 84 -13.03 -8.54 -17.99
CA PHE A 84 -12.24 -8.71 -19.20
C PHE A 84 -10.80 -9.03 -18.85
N SER A 85 -10.11 -9.67 -19.79
CA SER A 85 -8.72 -10.06 -19.61
C SER A 85 -7.89 -9.60 -20.79
N SER A 86 -6.65 -9.27 -20.49
CA SER A 86 -5.60 -9.05 -21.47
C SER A 86 -4.59 -10.19 -21.40
N ASN A 87 -3.54 -10.10 -22.21
CA ASN A 87 -2.39 -11.02 -22.11
C ASN A 87 -1.57 -10.85 -20.82
N GLN A 88 -1.75 -9.76 -20.06
CA GLN A 88 -0.91 -9.39 -18.91
C GLN A 88 -1.68 -9.38 -17.57
N ARG A 89 -2.97 -9.05 -17.60
CA ARG A 89 -3.77 -8.71 -16.42
C ARG A 89 -5.26 -9.03 -16.61
N THR A 90 -5.95 -9.36 -15.52
CA THR A 90 -7.41 -9.51 -15.46
C THR A 90 -8.05 -8.29 -14.80
N PHE A 91 -9.20 -7.86 -15.29
CA PHE A 91 -9.87 -6.65 -14.85
C PHE A 91 -11.32 -6.90 -14.46
N ILE A 92 -11.76 -6.18 -13.43
CA ILE A 92 -13.17 -6.06 -13.03
C ILE A 92 -13.56 -4.60 -13.13
N ILE A 93 -14.53 -4.27 -13.98
CA ILE A 93 -15.09 -2.93 -14.12
C ILE A 93 -16.41 -2.86 -13.37
N ALA A 94 -16.49 -1.98 -12.37
CA ALA A 94 -17.75 -1.54 -11.78
C ALA A 94 -18.32 -0.38 -12.62
N ASP A 95 -19.39 -0.65 -13.36
CA ASP A 95 -20.13 0.36 -14.12
C ASP A 95 -21.17 1.03 -13.22
N VAL A 96 -20.90 2.28 -12.86
CA VAL A 96 -21.74 3.06 -11.94
C VAL A 96 -22.65 4.00 -12.74
N PRO A 97 -23.98 3.93 -12.55
CA PRO A 97 -24.90 4.83 -13.23
C PRO A 97 -24.66 6.28 -12.84
N GLY A 98 -24.63 7.16 -13.84
CA GLY A 98 -24.22 8.55 -13.67
C GLY A 98 -25.38 9.51 -13.41
N HIS A 99 -26.24 9.31 -12.41
CA HIS A 99 -27.28 10.27 -12.05
C HIS A 99 -27.26 10.60 -10.55
N GLU A 100 -27.72 11.80 -10.17
CA GLU A 100 -27.56 12.37 -8.83
C GLU A 100 -28.18 11.53 -7.71
N GLU A 101 -29.26 10.80 -8.03
CA GLU A 101 -29.98 9.96 -7.09
C GLU A 101 -29.25 8.65 -6.71
N TYR A 102 -28.13 8.33 -7.37
CA TYR A 102 -27.42 7.05 -7.25
C TYR A 102 -26.10 7.13 -6.48
N THR A 103 -26.00 8.04 -5.50
CA THR A 103 -24.83 8.14 -4.61
C THR A 103 -24.52 6.80 -3.93
N ARG A 104 -25.55 6.02 -3.58
CA ARG A 104 -25.42 4.65 -3.07
C ARG A 104 -24.65 3.73 -4.03
N ASN A 105 -24.98 3.75 -5.31
CA ASN A 105 -24.38 2.87 -6.32
C ASN A 105 -22.91 3.25 -6.52
N MET A 106 -22.63 4.56 -6.54
CA MET A 106 -21.26 5.03 -6.58
C MET A 106 -20.45 4.57 -5.37
N VAL A 107 -20.96 4.77 -4.15
CA VAL A 107 -20.26 4.34 -2.94
C VAL A 107 -20.02 2.82 -2.96
N THR A 108 -21.02 2.05 -3.39
CA THR A 108 -20.91 0.59 -3.49
C THR A 108 -19.83 0.16 -4.48
N GLY A 109 -19.87 0.63 -5.73
CA GLY A 109 -18.90 0.26 -6.76
C GLY A 109 -17.49 0.80 -6.49
N ALA A 110 -17.39 2.01 -5.95
CA ALA A 110 -16.11 2.67 -5.65
C ALA A 110 -15.41 2.07 -4.41
N SER A 111 -16.16 1.58 -3.41
CA SER A 111 -15.58 1.08 -2.14
C SER A 111 -14.63 -0.13 -2.29
N HIS A 112 -14.80 -0.90 -3.37
CA HIS A 112 -13.96 -2.06 -3.70
C HIS A 112 -12.95 -1.80 -4.82
N SER A 113 -12.92 -0.58 -5.35
CA SER A 113 -12.11 -0.23 -6.51
C SER A 113 -10.72 0.29 -6.11
N GLN A 114 -9.73 -0.08 -6.92
CA GLN A 114 -8.33 0.32 -6.76
C GLN A 114 -7.98 1.48 -7.69
N VAL A 115 -8.66 1.56 -8.83
CA VAL A 115 -8.57 2.64 -9.82
C VAL A 115 -9.95 3.26 -10.03
N ALA A 116 -10.00 4.58 -10.16
CA ALA A 116 -11.18 5.29 -10.66
C ALA A 116 -10.87 5.97 -11.99
N LEU A 117 -11.67 5.70 -13.02
CA LEU A 117 -11.67 6.44 -14.28
C LEU A 117 -12.86 7.41 -14.27
N ILE A 118 -12.59 8.71 -14.25
CA ILE A 118 -13.62 9.73 -14.37
C ILE A 118 -13.67 10.20 -15.82
N VAL A 119 -14.77 9.88 -16.50
CA VAL A 119 -15.03 10.28 -17.88
C VAL A 119 -15.66 11.66 -17.89
N ILE A 120 -15.08 12.59 -18.65
CA ILE A 120 -15.56 13.96 -18.82
C ILE A 120 -15.76 14.24 -20.31
N ASP A 121 -16.93 14.72 -20.72
CA ASP A 121 -17.18 15.18 -22.10
C ASP A 121 -16.40 16.49 -22.37
N ALA A 122 -15.50 16.48 -23.36
CA ALA A 122 -14.66 17.62 -23.72
C ALA A 122 -15.46 18.87 -24.10
N ARG A 123 -16.71 18.73 -24.56
CA ARG A 123 -17.58 19.86 -24.91
C ARG A 123 -18.18 20.54 -23.67
N LYS A 124 -18.33 19.79 -22.57
CA LYS A 124 -18.98 20.24 -21.35
C LYS A 124 -17.98 20.67 -20.27
N GLY A 125 -16.83 20.00 -20.20
CA GLY A 125 -15.88 20.18 -19.11
C GLY A 125 -16.43 19.73 -17.76
N MET A 126 -15.97 20.34 -16.66
CA MET A 126 -16.37 19.95 -15.31
C MET A 126 -17.84 20.29 -14.98
N THR A 127 -18.65 19.26 -14.75
CA THR A 127 -20.04 19.41 -14.27
C THR A 127 -20.16 19.32 -12.74
N VAL A 128 -21.32 19.71 -12.20
CA VAL A 128 -21.74 19.48 -10.80
C VAL A 128 -21.55 18.01 -10.40
N GLN A 129 -21.94 17.11 -11.30
CA GLN A 129 -21.84 15.68 -11.07
C GLN A 129 -20.39 15.18 -11.08
N THR A 130 -19.55 15.72 -11.97
CA THR A 130 -18.11 15.44 -11.99
C THR A 130 -17.47 15.81 -10.64
N ARG A 131 -17.80 16.98 -10.09
CA ARG A 131 -17.33 17.43 -8.76
C ARG A 131 -17.78 16.47 -7.65
N ARG A 132 -19.05 16.04 -7.67
CA ARG A 132 -19.57 15.02 -6.75
C ARG A 132 -18.77 13.73 -6.82
N HIS A 133 -18.48 13.23 -8.01
CA HIS A 133 -17.72 12.00 -8.17
C HIS A 133 -16.34 12.11 -7.55
N PHE A 134 -15.58 13.16 -7.87
CA PHE A 134 -14.28 13.42 -7.22
C PHE A 134 -14.40 13.50 -5.70
N PHE A 135 -15.43 14.16 -5.17
CA PHE A 135 -15.61 14.27 -3.73
C PHE A 135 -15.83 12.91 -3.04
N VAL A 136 -16.70 12.07 -3.61
CA VAL A 136 -16.96 10.71 -3.10
C VAL A 136 -15.68 9.86 -3.16
N LEU A 137 -14.92 9.94 -4.26
CA LEU A 137 -13.67 9.19 -4.43
C LEU A 137 -12.59 9.61 -3.42
N SER A 138 -12.53 10.90 -3.08
CA SER A 138 -11.65 11.42 -2.02
C SER A 138 -12.01 10.80 -0.67
N LEU A 139 -13.29 10.78 -0.29
CA LEU A 139 -13.76 10.19 0.96
C LEU A 139 -13.48 8.68 1.04
N LEU A 140 -13.61 7.97 -0.08
CA LEU A 140 -13.32 6.54 -0.18
C LEU A 140 -11.83 6.22 -0.34
N ASN A 141 -10.99 7.26 -0.39
CA ASN A 141 -9.53 7.17 -0.45
C ASN A 141 -9.07 6.20 -1.55
N ILE A 142 -9.61 6.36 -2.78
CA ILE A 142 -9.19 5.52 -3.90
C ILE A 142 -7.74 5.86 -4.26
N PRO A 143 -6.83 4.86 -4.30
CA PRO A 143 -5.40 5.12 -4.46
C PRO A 143 -5.03 5.78 -5.79
N HIS A 144 -5.67 5.37 -6.89
CA HIS A 144 -5.32 5.77 -8.24
C HIS A 144 -6.54 6.37 -8.95
N VAL A 145 -6.41 7.60 -9.45
CA VAL A 145 -7.49 8.31 -10.15
C VAL A 145 -6.97 8.80 -11.50
N ALA A 146 -7.69 8.47 -12.57
CA ALA A 146 -7.44 9.01 -13.90
C ALA A 146 -8.68 9.70 -14.45
N VAL A 147 -8.45 10.75 -15.22
CA VAL A 147 -9.46 11.56 -15.88
C VAL A 147 -9.36 11.30 -17.37
N VAL A 148 -10.44 10.76 -17.91
CA VAL A 148 -10.58 10.41 -19.32
C VAL A 148 -11.39 11.52 -19.97
N VAL A 149 -10.72 12.43 -20.67
CA VAL A 149 -11.37 13.54 -21.38
C VAL A 149 -11.86 13.01 -22.73
N ASN A 150 -13.13 12.63 -22.77
CA ASN A 150 -13.74 11.93 -23.89
C ASN A 150 -14.36 12.89 -24.91
N LYS A 151 -14.67 12.39 -26.11
CA LYS A 151 -15.26 13.13 -27.25
C LYS A 151 -14.35 14.22 -27.80
N MET A 152 -13.04 13.99 -27.79
CA MET A 152 -12.07 14.91 -28.40
C MET A 152 -12.33 15.12 -29.90
N ASP A 153 -12.90 14.13 -30.59
CA ASP A 153 -13.34 14.22 -31.99
C ASP A 153 -14.34 15.36 -32.22
N MET A 154 -15.26 15.60 -31.27
CA MET A 154 -16.28 16.64 -31.38
C MET A 154 -15.75 18.05 -31.11
N VAL A 155 -14.54 18.17 -30.57
CA VAL A 155 -13.81 19.44 -30.38
C VAL A 155 -12.58 19.52 -31.29
N SER A 156 -12.58 18.78 -32.41
CA SER A 156 -11.50 18.77 -33.40
C SER A 156 -10.12 18.47 -32.81
N TYR A 157 -10.09 17.66 -31.74
CA TYR A 157 -8.87 17.24 -31.03
C TYR A 157 -8.03 18.42 -30.49
N ASP A 158 -8.68 19.53 -30.15
CA ASP A 158 -8.04 20.75 -29.67
C ASP A 158 -7.31 20.56 -28.32
N GLN A 159 -6.01 20.87 -28.30
CA GLN A 159 -5.16 20.76 -27.11
C GLN A 159 -5.56 21.75 -26.01
N GLY A 160 -5.98 22.97 -26.38
CA GLY A 160 -6.36 24.00 -25.42
C GLY A 160 -7.61 23.63 -24.62
N VAL A 161 -8.60 22.99 -25.26
CA VAL A 161 -9.79 22.45 -24.57
C VAL A 161 -9.37 21.41 -23.52
N PHE A 162 -8.48 20.48 -23.87
CA PHE A 162 -7.97 19.48 -22.93
C PHE A 162 -7.21 20.12 -21.76
N GLU A 163 -6.33 21.07 -22.04
CA GLU A 163 -5.54 21.77 -21.00
C GLU A 163 -6.42 22.56 -20.03
N ASN A 164 -7.45 23.25 -20.54
CA ASN A 164 -8.41 23.96 -19.68
C ASN A 164 -9.14 23.01 -18.73
N ILE A 165 -9.64 21.87 -19.23
CA ILE A 165 -10.31 20.87 -18.39
C ILE A 165 -9.35 20.27 -17.36
N ARG A 166 -8.10 19.98 -17.76
CA ARG A 166 -7.06 19.51 -16.86
C ARG A 166 -6.85 20.48 -15.71
N ASP A 167 -6.68 21.76 -16.02
CA ASP A 167 -6.37 22.80 -15.04
C ASP A 167 -7.55 23.04 -14.07
N ASP A 168 -8.79 23.03 -14.58
CA ASP A 168 -10.02 23.10 -13.77
C ASP A 168 -10.11 21.93 -12.77
N VAL A 169 -9.86 20.71 -13.24
CA VAL A 169 -9.88 19.52 -12.39
C VAL A 169 -8.77 19.55 -11.36
N GLN A 170 -7.55 19.94 -11.75
CA GLN A 170 -6.43 20.07 -10.83
C GLN A 170 -6.71 21.11 -9.73
N LEU A 171 -7.34 22.24 -10.07
CA LEU A 171 -7.71 23.25 -9.10
C LEU A 171 -8.73 22.70 -8.08
N PHE A 172 -9.76 22.01 -8.55
CA PHE A 172 -10.78 21.42 -7.67
C PHE A 172 -10.20 20.31 -6.77
N THR A 173 -9.41 19.41 -7.33
CA THR A 173 -8.91 18.21 -6.65
C THR A 173 -7.86 18.49 -5.59
N ARG A 174 -7.07 19.57 -5.76
CA ARG A 174 -6.15 20.07 -4.71
C ARG A 174 -6.88 20.38 -3.40
N ASN A 175 -8.07 20.96 -3.47
CA ASN A 175 -8.83 21.37 -2.28
C ASN A 175 -9.40 20.18 -1.50
N ILE A 176 -9.67 19.06 -2.18
CA ILE A 176 -10.29 17.87 -1.59
C ILE A 176 -9.28 16.74 -1.32
N GLY A 177 -7.98 16.99 -1.52
CA GLY A 177 -6.91 16.09 -1.10
C GLY A 177 -6.61 14.90 -2.04
N ILE A 178 -7.11 14.91 -3.28
CA ILE A 178 -6.71 13.93 -4.29
C ILE A 178 -5.41 14.41 -4.94
N LYS A 179 -4.37 13.58 -4.88
CA LYS A 179 -3.05 13.86 -5.45
C LYS A 179 -2.79 12.91 -6.63
N ASN A 180 -1.90 13.31 -7.54
CA ASN A 180 -1.39 12.48 -8.64
C ASN A 180 -2.50 11.92 -9.57
N ILE A 181 -3.23 12.81 -10.23
CA ILE A 181 -4.26 12.45 -11.20
C ILE A 181 -3.64 12.34 -12.60
N GLN A 182 -3.87 11.21 -13.26
CA GLN A 182 -3.49 11.04 -14.67
C GLN A 182 -4.58 11.60 -15.59
N PHE A 183 -4.22 12.36 -16.62
CA PHE A 183 -5.16 12.91 -17.59
C PHE A 183 -4.93 12.30 -18.97
N ILE A 184 -5.97 11.72 -19.57
CA ILE A 184 -5.89 11.00 -20.84
C ILE A 184 -6.97 11.56 -21.79
N PRO A 185 -6.60 12.25 -22.88
CA PRO A 185 -7.55 12.67 -23.91
C PRO A 185 -7.94 11.45 -24.75
N VAL A 186 -9.23 11.24 -25.01
CA VAL A 186 -9.72 10.09 -25.78
C VAL A 186 -10.86 10.47 -26.72
N SER A 187 -11.05 9.65 -27.74
CA SER A 187 -12.34 9.51 -28.43
C SER A 187 -12.77 8.06 -28.31
N ALA A 188 -13.71 7.77 -27.41
CA ALA A 188 -14.20 6.39 -27.22
C ALA A 188 -14.88 5.83 -28.48
N LEU A 189 -15.58 6.70 -29.23
CA LEU A 189 -16.26 6.32 -30.47
C LEU A 189 -15.25 5.95 -31.57
N LYS A 190 -14.26 6.83 -31.82
CA LYS A 190 -13.25 6.60 -32.87
C LYS A 190 -12.15 5.62 -32.44
N GLY A 191 -11.93 5.46 -31.14
CA GLY A 191 -10.92 4.57 -30.53
C GLY A 191 -9.57 5.21 -30.25
N ASP A 192 -9.41 6.51 -30.55
CA ASP A 192 -8.17 7.24 -30.25
C ASP A 192 -7.90 7.22 -28.74
N MET A 193 -6.68 6.80 -28.37
CA MET A 193 -6.14 6.73 -27.00
C MET A 193 -6.86 5.78 -26.03
N VAL A 194 -7.75 4.89 -26.51
CA VAL A 194 -8.42 3.87 -25.68
C VAL A 194 -7.49 2.67 -25.46
N ALA A 195 -7.39 1.76 -26.43
CA ALA A 195 -6.41 0.67 -26.44
C ALA A 195 -5.20 1.00 -27.32
N THR A 196 -5.42 1.76 -28.40
CA THR A 196 -4.37 2.20 -29.32
C THR A 196 -4.31 3.73 -29.36
N ARG A 197 -3.15 4.27 -29.73
CA ARG A 197 -2.90 5.72 -29.72
C ARG A 197 -3.71 6.50 -30.78
N GLY A 198 -3.93 5.90 -31.95
CA GLY A 198 -4.51 6.62 -33.10
C GLY A 198 -3.58 7.70 -33.67
N ASN A 199 -4.08 8.48 -34.62
CA ASN A 199 -3.31 9.50 -35.37
C ASN A 199 -3.78 10.94 -35.12
N ASN A 200 -4.87 11.14 -34.37
CA ASN A 200 -5.49 12.45 -34.22
C ASN A 200 -4.95 13.27 -33.03
N LEU A 201 -4.43 12.60 -31.99
CA LEU A 201 -3.92 13.21 -30.75
C LEU A 201 -2.38 13.21 -30.69
N LEU A 202 -1.70 13.58 -31.78
CA LEU A 202 -0.22 13.53 -31.87
C LEU A 202 0.51 14.44 -30.88
N TRP A 203 -0.17 15.46 -30.36
CA TRP A 203 0.38 16.38 -29.35
C TRP A 203 0.43 15.78 -27.94
N TYR A 204 -0.31 14.69 -27.68
CA TYR A 204 -0.33 14.04 -26.37
C TYR A 204 0.69 12.90 -26.32
N PHE A 205 1.63 12.92 -25.37
CA PHE A 205 2.69 11.90 -25.26
C PHE A 205 2.53 10.92 -24.08
N GLY A 206 1.42 11.00 -23.34
CA GLY A 206 1.12 10.09 -22.23
C GLY A 206 0.56 8.73 -22.67
N GLN A 207 0.26 7.87 -21.69
CA GLN A 207 -0.28 6.52 -21.91
C GLN A 207 -1.70 6.52 -22.48
N THR A 208 -2.08 5.44 -23.18
CA THR A 208 -3.49 5.12 -23.46
C THR A 208 -4.23 4.68 -22.19
N VAL A 209 -5.57 4.62 -22.25
CA VAL A 209 -6.37 4.12 -21.11
C VAL A 209 -5.98 2.69 -20.75
N LEU A 210 -5.79 1.83 -21.76
CA LEU A 210 -5.40 0.42 -21.55
C LEU A 210 -3.99 0.30 -20.96
N GLU A 211 -3.01 1.06 -21.48
CA GLU A 211 -1.65 1.12 -20.94
C GLU A 211 -1.66 1.58 -19.47
N TYR A 212 -2.40 2.63 -19.16
CA TYR A 212 -2.51 3.13 -17.79
C TYR A 212 -3.05 2.07 -16.82
N ILE A 213 -4.16 1.40 -17.14
CA ILE A 213 -4.73 0.39 -16.22
C ILE A 213 -3.86 -0.88 -16.11
N HIS A 214 -2.99 -1.15 -17.10
CA HIS A 214 -1.94 -2.17 -17.00
C HIS A 214 -0.85 -1.79 -16.02
N ASP A 215 -0.34 -0.56 -16.11
CA ASP A 215 0.84 -0.11 -15.37
C ASP A 215 0.53 0.28 -13.92
N VAL A 216 -0.74 0.50 -13.55
CA VAL A 216 -1.11 0.81 -12.16
C VAL A 216 -0.72 -0.35 -11.22
N PRO A 217 0.04 -0.11 -10.14
CA PRO A 217 0.46 -1.16 -9.20
C PRO A 217 -0.67 -1.60 -8.25
N VAL A 218 -1.05 -2.90 -8.25
CA VAL A 218 -2.14 -3.44 -7.39
C VAL A 218 -1.71 -3.63 -5.94
N ILE A 219 -0.44 -4.03 -5.72
CA ILE A 219 0.12 -4.36 -4.39
C ILE A 219 0.11 -3.14 -3.45
N SER A 220 0.18 -1.91 -4.00
CA SER A 220 0.12 -0.61 -3.29
C SER A 220 -1.14 -0.38 -2.45
N SER A 221 -2.19 -1.19 -2.63
CA SER A 221 -3.47 -1.04 -1.94
C SER A 221 -3.60 -1.87 -0.65
N ARG A 222 -2.66 -2.78 -0.36
CA ARG A 222 -2.74 -3.67 0.81
C ARG A 222 -2.12 -3.00 2.02
N ASN A 223 -2.90 -2.83 3.09
CA ASN A 223 -2.37 -2.43 4.38
C ASN A 223 -1.58 -3.63 4.96
N MET A 224 -0.25 -3.58 4.89
CA MET A 224 0.67 -4.61 5.39
C MET A 224 1.21 -4.29 6.79
N VAL A 225 0.81 -3.16 7.39
CA VAL A 225 1.34 -2.65 8.65
C VAL A 225 0.40 -2.95 9.81
N ASP A 226 -0.88 -2.55 9.69
CA ASP A 226 -1.84 -2.60 10.80
C ASP A 226 -2.48 -3.99 10.90
N ALA A 227 -1.89 -4.87 11.68
CA ALA A 227 -2.36 -6.23 11.95
C ALA A 227 -3.78 -6.23 12.53
N ARG A 228 -4.77 -6.58 11.70
CA ARG A 228 -6.19 -6.71 12.06
C ARG A 228 -6.73 -8.02 11.53
N PHE A 229 -7.18 -8.89 12.42
CA PHE A 229 -7.82 -10.15 12.06
C PHE A 229 -9.19 -10.23 12.75
N PRO A 230 -10.26 -9.77 12.07
CA PRO A 230 -11.62 -9.90 12.56
C PRO A 230 -12.05 -11.37 12.53
N VAL A 231 -12.42 -11.91 13.69
CA VAL A 231 -12.86 -13.29 13.83
C VAL A 231 -14.25 -13.44 13.24
N GLN A 232 -14.38 -14.35 12.27
CA GLN A 232 -15.63 -14.70 11.59
C GLN A 232 -16.28 -15.93 12.22
N TYR A 233 -15.46 -16.92 12.57
CA TYR A 233 -15.94 -18.23 13.02
C TYR A 233 -14.93 -18.91 13.96
N VAL A 234 -15.42 -19.74 14.87
CA VAL A 234 -14.59 -20.55 15.77
C VAL A 234 -14.62 -21.99 15.29
N VAL A 235 -13.46 -22.52 14.91
CA VAL A 235 -13.25 -23.87 14.39
C VAL A 235 -12.88 -24.79 15.55
N ARG A 236 -13.69 -25.85 15.76
CA ARG A 236 -13.44 -26.90 16.75
C ARG A 236 -13.76 -28.27 16.14
N PRO A 237 -12.78 -28.96 15.53
CA PRO A 237 -12.96 -30.29 14.98
C PRO A 237 -13.03 -31.37 16.09
N ASP A 238 -12.34 -31.13 17.22
CA ASP A 238 -12.31 -32.00 18.41
C ASP A 238 -12.21 -31.17 19.71
N GLN A 239 -11.99 -31.83 20.85
CA GLN A 239 -11.91 -31.16 22.16
C GLN A 239 -10.57 -30.45 22.40
N ASP A 240 -9.53 -30.81 21.66
CA ASP A 240 -8.15 -30.36 21.89
C ASP A 240 -7.78 -29.18 20.99
N PHE A 241 -8.40 -29.05 19.81
CA PHE A 241 -8.13 -27.95 18.87
C PHE A 241 -9.18 -26.83 18.94
N ARG A 242 -8.71 -25.58 19.09
CA ARG A 242 -9.50 -24.36 18.94
C ARG A 242 -8.81 -23.40 17.97
N GLY A 243 -9.36 -23.28 16.77
CA GLY A 243 -8.94 -22.32 15.75
C GLY A 243 -9.95 -21.20 15.58
N TYR A 244 -9.49 -20.06 15.08
CA TYR A 244 -10.30 -18.88 14.80
C TYR A 244 -10.14 -18.52 13.34
N ALA A 245 -11.22 -18.66 12.58
CA ALA A 245 -11.25 -18.39 11.16
C ALA A 245 -11.67 -16.93 10.90
N GLY A 246 -11.02 -16.31 9.92
CA GLY A 246 -11.28 -14.94 9.51
C GLY A 246 -10.50 -14.58 8.25
N THR A 247 -10.68 -13.35 7.78
CA THR A 247 -9.87 -12.79 6.70
C THR A 247 -9.00 -11.70 7.27
N VAL A 248 -7.69 -11.74 7.00
CA VAL A 248 -6.75 -10.71 7.48
C VAL A 248 -7.14 -9.37 6.85
N ALA A 249 -7.63 -8.45 7.68
CA ALA A 249 -8.15 -7.15 7.27
C ALA A 249 -7.04 -6.09 7.12
N GLY A 250 -5.86 -6.36 7.67
CA GLY A 250 -4.65 -5.52 7.59
C GLY A 250 -3.48 -6.23 8.25
N GLY A 251 -2.27 -5.82 7.90
CA GLY A 251 -1.02 -6.32 8.46
C GLY A 251 -0.61 -7.69 7.94
N VAL A 252 0.43 -8.20 8.58
CA VAL A 252 0.92 -9.58 8.45
C VAL A 252 0.92 -10.18 9.85
N PHE A 253 0.37 -11.38 9.99
CA PHE A 253 0.45 -12.19 11.20
C PHE A 253 1.43 -13.32 10.96
N LEU A 254 2.33 -13.54 11.92
CA LEU A 254 3.31 -14.62 11.93
C LEU A 254 2.95 -15.60 13.05
N VAL A 255 3.24 -16.88 12.84
CA VAL A 255 3.28 -17.84 13.95
C VAL A 255 4.21 -17.27 15.03
N GLY A 256 3.85 -17.38 16.30
CA GLY A 256 4.61 -16.85 17.43
C GLY A 256 4.44 -15.34 17.69
N ASP A 257 3.66 -14.60 16.89
CA ASP A 257 3.36 -13.20 17.18
C ASP A 257 2.67 -13.03 18.54
N ASN A 258 3.07 -12.00 19.30
CA ASN A 258 2.33 -11.54 20.47
C ASN A 258 1.07 -10.77 20.02
N ILE A 259 -0.09 -11.30 20.38
CA ILE A 259 -1.39 -10.79 19.96
C ILE A 259 -2.26 -10.39 21.15
N LYS A 260 -3.23 -9.53 20.88
CA LYS A 260 -4.27 -9.10 21.80
C LYS A 260 -5.63 -9.28 21.15
N VAL A 261 -6.60 -9.79 21.90
CA VAL A 261 -7.98 -9.94 21.45
C VAL A 261 -8.84 -8.80 21.97
N LEU A 262 -9.33 -7.97 21.07
CA LEU A 262 -10.20 -6.84 21.39
C LEU A 262 -11.67 -7.19 21.15
N PRO A 263 -12.60 -6.71 22.01
CA PRO A 263 -12.40 -5.68 23.03
C PRO A 263 -11.93 -6.20 24.40
N SER A 264 -11.78 -7.52 24.60
CA SER A 264 -11.45 -8.10 25.91
C SER A 264 -10.10 -7.63 26.49
N GLY A 265 -9.13 -7.33 25.64
CA GLY A 265 -7.77 -6.94 26.01
C GLY A 265 -6.85 -8.09 26.40
N VAL A 266 -7.31 -9.35 26.31
CA VAL A 266 -6.52 -10.54 26.66
C VAL A 266 -5.40 -10.74 25.63
N GLU A 267 -4.18 -10.97 26.12
CA GLU A 267 -3.00 -11.23 25.31
C GLU A 267 -2.70 -12.73 25.22
N SER A 268 -2.09 -13.17 24.11
CA SER A 268 -1.60 -14.53 23.89
C SER A 268 -0.58 -14.52 22.75
N PHE A 269 -0.17 -15.71 22.28
CA PHE A 269 0.70 -15.89 21.13
C PHE A 269 0.04 -16.76 20.07
N ILE A 270 0.30 -16.48 18.79
CA ILE A 270 -0.14 -17.34 17.70
C ILE A 270 0.64 -18.66 17.75
N GLU A 271 -0.07 -19.78 17.80
CA GLU A 271 0.53 -21.11 17.81
C GLU A 271 0.59 -21.71 16.41
N HIS A 272 -0.52 -21.66 15.67
CA HIS A 272 -0.60 -22.13 14.28
C HIS A 272 -1.39 -21.17 13.41
N ILE A 273 -1.02 -21.10 12.12
CA ILE A 273 -1.77 -20.42 11.07
C ILE A 273 -1.97 -21.40 9.92
N SER A 274 -3.21 -21.53 9.44
CA SER A 274 -3.53 -22.29 8.24
C SER A 274 -4.23 -21.40 7.21
N VAL A 275 -3.83 -21.50 5.94
CA VAL A 275 -4.42 -20.82 4.79
C VAL A 275 -4.71 -21.88 3.73
N ALA A 276 -5.96 -21.93 3.24
CA ALA A 276 -6.39 -22.91 2.24
C ALA A 276 -6.06 -24.38 2.62
N GLU A 277 -6.23 -24.73 3.90
CA GLU A 277 -5.94 -26.06 4.48
C GLU A 277 -4.46 -26.44 4.56
N GLU A 278 -3.55 -25.52 4.23
CA GLU A 278 -2.10 -25.70 4.40
C GLU A 278 -1.62 -24.93 5.63
N ASP A 279 -0.75 -25.54 6.43
CA ASP A 279 -0.07 -24.85 7.53
C ASP A 279 1.00 -23.93 6.97
N VAL A 280 0.95 -22.66 7.37
CA VAL A 280 1.83 -21.60 6.88
C VAL A 280 2.44 -20.83 8.04
N SER A 281 3.66 -20.32 7.87
CA SER A 281 4.32 -19.52 8.91
C SER A 281 3.74 -18.11 9.05
N TYR A 282 2.95 -17.64 8.07
CA TYR A 282 2.35 -16.31 8.07
C TYR A 282 1.05 -16.22 7.27
N ALA A 283 0.22 -15.23 7.62
CA ALA A 283 -0.92 -14.80 6.82
C ALA A 283 -0.91 -13.27 6.69
N PHE A 284 -1.19 -12.75 5.50
CA PHE A 284 -1.19 -11.32 5.21
C PHE A 284 -2.54 -10.83 4.70
N ASN A 285 -2.68 -9.49 4.62
CA ASN A 285 -3.88 -8.81 4.16
C ASN A 285 -4.56 -9.47 2.94
N GLY A 286 -5.84 -9.81 3.10
CA GLY A 286 -6.68 -10.41 2.08
C GLY A 286 -6.76 -11.94 2.12
N GLN A 287 -5.87 -12.62 2.85
CA GLN A 287 -5.93 -14.08 3.00
C GLN A 287 -6.99 -14.49 4.02
N ALA A 288 -7.77 -15.51 3.69
CA ALA A 288 -8.60 -16.23 4.64
C ALA A 288 -7.70 -17.22 5.39
N ALA A 289 -7.67 -17.10 6.72
CA ALA A 289 -6.79 -17.88 7.57
C ALA A 289 -7.55 -18.44 8.78
N VAL A 290 -7.05 -19.54 9.33
CA VAL A 290 -7.41 -20.07 10.64
C VAL A 290 -6.20 -19.92 11.54
N MET A 291 -6.36 -19.26 12.69
CA MET A 291 -5.28 -19.08 13.67
C MET A 291 -5.63 -19.81 14.96
N SER A 292 -4.69 -20.52 15.57
CA SER A 292 -4.80 -21.00 16.96
C SER A 292 -3.86 -20.21 17.86
N PHE A 293 -4.14 -20.20 19.16
CA PHE A 293 -3.37 -19.48 20.16
C PHE A 293 -2.85 -20.43 21.22
N VAL A 294 -1.71 -20.09 21.82
CA VAL A 294 -1.06 -20.89 22.86
C VAL A 294 -1.96 -21.02 24.11
N ASP A 295 -2.65 -19.95 24.46
CA ASP A 295 -3.54 -19.92 25.61
C ASP A 295 -4.99 -20.21 25.20
N GLN A 296 -5.73 -20.92 26.06
CA GLN A 296 -7.17 -21.10 25.88
C GLN A 296 -7.94 -19.82 26.23
N ILE A 297 -7.91 -18.86 25.32
CA ILE A 297 -8.60 -17.58 25.46
C ILE A 297 -10.02 -17.64 24.88
N ASP A 298 -10.95 -16.93 25.50
CA ASP A 298 -12.31 -16.86 24.98
C ASP A 298 -12.41 -15.79 23.89
N VAL A 299 -12.61 -16.25 22.66
CA VAL A 299 -12.73 -15.40 21.47
C VAL A 299 -13.96 -15.84 20.70
N SER A 300 -14.75 -14.86 20.30
CA SER A 300 -16.04 -15.02 19.63
C SER A 300 -16.07 -14.25 18.31
N ARG A 301 -17.10 -14.52 17.50
CA ARG A 301 -17.35 -13.75 16.27
C ARG A 301 -17.55 -12.28 16.61
N GLY A 302 -16.89 -11.41 15.85
CA GLY A 302 -16.93 -9.96 16.06
C GLY A 302 -15.77 -9.43 16.91
N ASP A 303 -15.02 -10.30 17.59
CA ASP A 303 -13.76 -9.92 18.21
C ASP A 303 -12.69 -9.73 17.15
N ILE A 304 -11.70 -8.89 17.45
CA ILE A 304 -10.61 -8.56 16.55
C ILE A 304 -9.29 -8.92 17.22
N VAL A 305 -8.54 -9.81 16.57
CA VAL A 305 -7.17 -10.13 16.95
C VAL A 305 -6.24 -9.08 16.34
N VAL A 306 -5.39 -8.50 17.16
CA VAL A 306 -4.44 -7.45 16.77
C VAL A 306 -3.06 -7.76 17.33
N ARG A 307 -2.00 -7.17 16.77
CA ARG A 307 -0.66 -7.25 17.35
C ARG A 307 -0.54 -6.27 18.52
N VAL A 308 0.10 -6.69 19.62
CA VAL A 308 0.40 -5.81 20.76
C VAL A 308 1.28 -4.64 20.30
N GLY A 309 0.99 -3.42 20.76
CA GLY A 309 1.70 -2.20 20.35
C GLY A 309 1.23 -1.58 19.03
N ASN A 310 0.31 -2.25 18.31
CA ASN A 310 -0.38 -1.71 17.14
C ASN A 310 -1.91 -1.77 17.36
N GLU A 311 -2.42 -1.39 18.52
CA GLU A 311 -3.85 -1.48 18.78
C GLU A 311 -4.68 -0.41 18.04
N PRO A 312 -5.89 -0.75 17.56
CA PRO A 312 -6.90 0.20 17.13
C PRO A 312 -7.58 0.90 18.32
N ILE A 313 -8.47 1.85 18.04
CA ILE A 313 -9.26 2.53 19.06
C ILE A 313 -10.39 1.62 19.52
N VAL A 314 -10.57 1.50 20.83
CA VAL A 314 -11.75 0.86 21.45
C VAL A 314 -12.58 1.93 22.13
N SER A 315 -13.79 2.19 21.62
CA SER A 315 -14.68 3.24 22.14
C SER A 315 -16.12 2.94 21.77
N ASN A 316 -17.07 3.42 22.58
CA ASN A 316 -18.48 3.42 22.23
C ASN A 316 -18.88 4.64 21.40
N ASN A 317 -18.06 5.70 21.39
CA ASN A 317 -18.31 6.91 20.62
C ASN A 317 -17.44 6.92 19.36
N ILE A 318 -18.10 7.10 18.22
CA ILE A 318 -17.47 7.02 16.90
C ILE A 318 -17.83 8.28 16.11
N ASP A 319 -16.82 9.02 15.66
CA ASP A 319 -16.99 10.12 14.73
C ASP A 319 -16.79 9.60 13.31
N ALA A 320 -17.77 9.86 12.44
CA ALA A 320 -17.74 9.35 11.08
C ALA A 320 -18.40 10.32 10.10
N VAL A 321 -18.02 10.17 8.84
CA VAL A 321 -18.73 10.74 7.69
C VAL A 321 -19.63 9.64 7.14
N VAL A 322 -20.92 9.94 6.96
CA VAL A 322 -21.91 9.01 6.43
C VAL A 322 -22.53 9.49 5.13
N PHE A 323 -22.69 8.56 4.21
CA PHE A 323 -23.47 8.71 2.98
C PHE A 323 -24.88 8.18 3.27
N TRP A 324 -25.88 9.06 3.22
CA TRP A 324 -27.24 8.71 3.60
C TRP A 324 -28.08 8.27 2.39
N PHE A 325 -28.71 7.09 2.50
CA PHE A 325 -29.43 6.45 1.39
C PHE A 325 -30.95 6.38 1.60
N ASN A 326 -31.43 6.66 2.81
CA ASN A 326 -32.85 6.55 3.12
C ASN A 326 -33.59 7.88 2.83
N LYS A 327 -34.84 7.78 2.35
CA LYS A 327 -35.76 8.91 2.19
C LYS A 327 -36.08 9.58 3.54
N GLN A 328 -36.15 8.79 4.62
CA GLN A 328 -36.29 9.32 5.96
C GLN A 328 -34.94 9.90 6.41
N PRO A 329 -34.88 11.17 6.83
CA PRO A 329 -33.63 11.77 7.28
C PRO A 329 -33.04 11.06 8.49
N ALA A 330 -31.73 11.19 8.66
CA ALA A 330 -31.01 10.77 9.85
C ALA A 330 -31.42 11.66 11.03
N VAL A 331 -32.35 11.19 11.87
CA VAL A 331 -32.83 11.93 13.06
C VAL A 331 -32.22 11.35 14.34
N LYS A 332 -31.99 12.23 15.32
CA LYS A 332 -31.55 11.86 16.67
C LYS A 332 -32.53 10.86 17.30
N LYS A 333 -31.99 9.89 18.06
CA LYS A 333 -32.71 8.87 18.87
C LYS A 333 -33.27 7.65 18.13
N ASN A 334 -33.19 7.58 16.81
CA ASN A 334 -33.48 6.32 16.11
C ASN A 334 -32.39 5.28 16.43
N ARG A 335 -32.81 4.03 16.62
CA ARG A 335 -31.91 2.89 16.83
C ARG A 335 -31.57 2.27 15.49
N TYR A 336 -30.28 2.06 15.27
CA TYR A 336 -29.74 1.42 14.07
C TYR A 336 -28.86 0.25 14.47
N ILE A 337 -28.66 -0.69 13.56
CA ILE A 337 -27.60 -1.70 13.67
C ILE A 337 -26.40 -1.16 12.88
N ILE A 338 -25.26 -0.99 13.57
CA ILE A 338 -23.99 -0.72 12.92
C ILE A 338 -23.28 -2.06 12.65
N LYS A 339 -22.85 -2.24 11.41
CA LYS A 339 -22.10 -3.42 10.97
C LYS A 339 -20.74 -3.01 10.43
N GLN A 340 -19.69 -3.51 11.07
CA GLN A 340 -18.29 -3.37 10.65
C GLN A 340 -17.67 -4.75 10.60
N THR A 341 -17.11 -5.15 9.46
CA THR A 341 -16.48 -6.47 9.28
C THR A 341 -17.41 -7.61 9.73
N THR A 342 -17.12 -8.25 10.85
CA THR A 342 -17.86 -9.37 11.44
C THR A 342 -18.71 -8.98 12.64
N LYS A 343 -18.53 -7.76 13.16
CA LYS A 343 -19.24 -7.23 14.33
C LYS A 343 -20.52 -6.52 13.89
N GLU A 344 -21.61 -6.85 14.56
CA GLU A 344 -22.90 -6.17 14.47
C GLU A 344 -23.31 -5.77 15.89
N THR A 345 -23.71 -4.52 16.09
CA THR A 345 -24.22 -4.05 17.39
C THR A 345 -25.22 -2.91 17.19
N PHE A 346 -26.03 -2.63 18.21
CA PHE A 346 -26.93 -1.49 18.18
C PHE A 346 -26.18 -0.18 18.37
N CYS A 347 -26.62 0.87 17.69
CA CYS A 347 -26.13 2.22 17.85
C CYS A 347 -27.24 3.26 17.70
N PHE A 348 -26.94 4.47 18.13
CA PHE A 348 -27.80 5.64 17.96
C PHE A 348 -26.98 6.80 17.39
N ILE A 349 -27.61 7.61 16.55
CA ILE A 349 -27.04 8.90 16.14
C ILE A 349 -27.20 9.86 17.31
N ASN A 350 -26.08 10.18 17.96
CA ASN A 350 -26.04 11.10 19.09
C ASN A 350 -26.04 12.55 18.61
N THR A 351 -25.23 12.86 17.60
CA THR A 351 -25.10 14.23 17.07
C THR A 351 -24.88 14.21 15.57
N VAL A 352 -25.61 15.06 14.85
CA VAL A 352 -25.27 15.47 13.49
C VAL A 352 -24.56 16.81 13.63
N PHE A 353 -23.33 16.91 13.13
CA PHE A 353 -22.54 18.14 13.21
C PHE A 353 -22.81 19.02 11.99
N SER A 354 -22.72 18.43 10.81
CA SER A 354 -22.73 19.17 9.55
C SER A 354 -23.03 18.27 8.37
N VAL A 355 -23.61 18.83 7.31
CA VAL A 355 -23.67 18.23 5.97
C VAL A 355 -22.57 18.85 5.12
N ILE A 356 -21.98 18.05 4.24
CA ILE A 356 -20.93 18.51 3.34
C ILE A 356 -21.53 18.94 2.02
N ASP A 357 -21.22 20.17 1.59
CA ASP A 357 -21.49 20.60 0.24
C ASP A 357 -20.45 20.01 -0.71
N VAL A 358 -20.90 19.05 -1.51
CA VAL A 358 -20.11 18.30 -2.48
C VAL A 358 -19.57 19.15 -3.64
N LEU A 359 -20.04 20.39 -3.82
CA LEU A 359 -19.60 21.27 -4.91
C LEU A 359 -18.34 22.05 -4.58
N ASN A 360 -18.14 22.38 -3.31
CA ASN A 360 -16.99 23.15 -2.83
C ASN A 360 -16.21 22.44 -1.71
N GLY A 361 -16.75 21.36 -1.15
CA GLY A 361 -16.16 20.60 -0.04
C GLY A 361 -16.36 21.24 1.33
N GLU A 362 -17.22 22.25 1.46
CA GLU A 362 -17.43 22.98 2.71
C GLU A 362 -18.41 22.26 3.64
N TYR A 363 -18.15 22.36 4.93
CA TYR A 363 -19.04 21.82 5.97
C TYR A 363 -20.08 22.88 6.37
N GLN A 364 -21.35 22.53 6.22
CA GLN A 364 -22.49 23.37 6.63
C GLN A 364 -23.15 22.76 7.87
N GLU A 365 -23.31 23.54 8.94
CA GLU A 365 -23.97 23.05 10.15
C GLU A 365 -25.39 22.55 9.84
N ALA A 366 -25.71 21.36 10.34
CA ALA A 366 -26.98 20.70 10.05
C ALA A 366 -27.45 19.87 11.25
N SER A 367 -28.77 19.76 11.42
CA SER A 367 -29.39 18.97 12.50
C SER A 367 -29.82 17.57 12.06
N GLN A 368 -29.88 17.32 10.75
CA GLN A 368 -30.27 16.08 10.11
C GLN A 368 -29.46 15.86 8.82
N VAL A 369 -29.41 14.62 8.32
CA VAL A 369 -28.82 14.26 7.02
C VAL A 369 -29.92 13.68 6.15
N GLU A 370 -30.17 14.29 4.99
CA GLU A 370 -31.23 13.89 4.05
C GLU A 370 -30.72 12.90 2.98
N LEU A 371 -31.63 12.38 2.16
CA LEU A 371 -31.29 11.45 1.08
C LEU A 371 -30.20 12.03 0.17
N ASN A 372 -29.18 11.21 -0.13
CA ASN A 372 -28.01 11.57 -0.96
C ASN A 372 -27.11 12.67 -0.39
N GLN A 373 -27.33 13.10 0.86
CA GLN A 373 -26.40 13.97 1.55
C GLN A 373 -25.28 13.19 2.24
N ILE A 374 -24.17 13.88 2.43
CA ILE A 374 -23.00 13.38 3.15
C ILE A 374 -22.92 14.15 4.46
N GLY A 375 -22.99 13.48 5.60
CA GLY A 375 -23.03 14.12 6.92
C GLY A 375 -21.88 13.69 7.83
N LYS A 376 -21.31 14.64 8.59
CA LYS A 376 -20.42 14.34 9.73
C LYS A 376 -21.29 14.12 10.96
N VAL A 377 -21.19 12.94 11.55
CA VAL A 377 -22.07 12.48 12.63
C VAL A 377 -21.27 11.76 13.71
N ARG A 378 -21.79 11.78 14.95
CA ARG A 378 -21.31 10.97 16.06
C ARG A 378 -22.31 9.89 16.40
N PHE A 379 -21.84 8.65 16.42
CA PHE A 379 -22.58 7.49 16.90
C PHE A 379 -22.20 7.15 18.33
N THR A 380 -23.15 6.57 19.05
CA THR A 380 -22.88 5.84 20.30
C THR A 380 -23.36 4.40 20.13
N THR A 381 -22.45 3.44 20.28
CA THR A 381 -22.72 2.01 20.23
C THR A 381 -23.06 1.46 21.61
N HIS A 382 -23.88 0.41 21.65
CA HIS A 382 -24.26 -0.27 22.88
C HIS A 382 -23.08 -1.02 23.51
N GLU A 383 -22.27 -1.67 22.69
CA GLU A 383 -21.06 -2.39 23.10
C GLU A 383 -19.78 -1.65 22.67
N PRO A 384 -18.64 -1.86 23.36
CA PRO A 384 -17.35 -1.34 22.92
C PRO A 384 -17.07 -1.70 21.46
N PHE A 385 -16.75 -0.68 20.66
CA PHE A 385 -16.53 -0.84 19.23
C PHE A 385 -15.04 -0.66 18.94
N VAL A 386 -14.47 -1.58 18.17
CA VAL A 386 -13.04 -1.62 17.85
C VAL A 386 -12.85 -1.11 16.42
N PHE A 387 -12.20 0.03 16.24
CA PHE A 387 -12.09 0.67 14.94
C PHE A 387 -10.77 1.42 14.73
N ASP A 388 -10.39 1.56 13.47
CA ASP A 388 -9.36 2.48 13.02
C ASP A 388 -10.02 3.65 12.26
N SER A 389 -9.26 4.72 12.02
CA SER A 389 -9.69 5.67 10.98
C SER A 389 -9.66 4.99 9.61
N TYR A 390 -10.57 5.36 8.72
CA TYR A 390 -10.66 4.79 7.38
C TYR A 390 -9.37 4.99 6.55
N LYS A 391 -8.61 6.06 6.82
CA LYS A 391 -7.30 6.30 6.22
C LYS A 391 -6.24 5.29 6.67
N LYS A 392 -6.29 4.86 7.94
CA LYS A 392 -5.36 3.88 8.50
C LYS A 392 -5.71 2.47 8.03
N ASN A 393 -6.93 2.01 8.30
CA ASN A 393 -7.40 0.70 7.85
C ASN A 393 -8.81 0.81 7.27
N LYS A 394 -8.95 0.62 5.94
CA LYS A 394 -10.24 0.72 5.25
C LYS A 394 -11.29 -0.26 5.77
N LYS A 395 -10.89 -1.49 6.12
CA LYS A 395 -11.83 -2.54 6.57
C LYS A 395 -12.38 -2.26 7.97
N LEU A 396 -11.55 -1.77 8.89
CA LEU A 396 -11.99 -1.40 10.23
C LEU A 396 -12.55 0.02 10.32
N GLY A 397 -12.21 0.90 9.39
CA GLY A 397 -12.73 2.25 9.34
C GLY A 397 -13.99 2.41 8.50
N SER A 398 -14.57 1.33 7.97
CA SER A 398 -15.83 1.38 7.20
C SER A 398 -16.94 0.59 7.89
N PHE A 399 -18.16 1.07 7.74
CA PHE A 399 -19.35 0.41 8.27
C PHE A 399 -20.57 0.72 7.42
N ILE A 400 -21.63 -0.06 7.62
CA ILE A 400 -22.97 0.27 7.17
C ILE A 400 -23.90 0.44 8.36
N LEU A 401 -24.94 1.24 8.18
CA LEU A 401 -26.07 1.35 9.10
C LEU A 401 -27.27 0.66 8.49
N ILE A 402 -27.91 -0.16 9.30
CA ILE A 402 -29.12 -0.89 8.96
C ILE A 402 -30.22 -0.41 9.90
N ASP A 403 -31.37 -0.03 9.34
CA ASP A 403 -32.54 0.29 10.13
C ASP A 403 -33.08 -0.98 10.79
N GLU A 404 -33.27 -0.93 12.10
CA GLU A 404 -33.63 -2.13 12.87
C GLU A 404 -35.00 -2.68 12.51
N VAL A 405 -35.96 -1.82 12.16
CA VAL A 405 -37.35 -2.19 11.94
C VAL A 405 -37.56 -2.72 10.53
N THR A 406 -36.99 -2.03 9.55
CA THR A 406 -37.16 -2.33 8.12
C THR A 406 -36.11 -3.32 7.61
N GLY A 407 -34.93 -3.38 8.22
CA GLY A 407 -33.79 -4.14 7.72
C GLY A 407 -33.08 -3.46 6.54
N ASP A 408 -33.49 -2.25 6.15
CA ASP A 408 -32.89 -1.53 5.04
C ASP A 408 -31.51 -0.98 5.42
N THR A 409 -30.56 -1.06 4.48
CA THR A 409 -29.27 -0.35 4.63
C THR A 409 -29.49 1.14 4.38
N VAL A 410 -29.49 1.94 5.46
CA VAL A 410 -29.83 3.36 5.43
C VAL A 410 -28.64 4.28 5.20
N ALA A 411 -27.43 3.81 5.48
CA ALA A 411 -26.20 4.56 5.23
C ALA A 411 -24.98 3.65 5.09
N ALA A 412 -23.96 4.18 4.41
CA ALA A 412 -22.58 3.70 4.52
C ALA A 412 -21.74 4.79 5.19
N GLY A 413 -20.71 4.42 5.94
CA GLY A 413 -19.90 5.38 6.69
C GLY A 413 -18.42 5.06 6.68
N VAL A 414 -17.63 6.13 6.78
CA VAL A 414 -16.18 6.10 6.97
C VAL A 414 -15.83 6.78 8.28
N ILE A 415 -15.08 6.08 9.13
CA ILE A 415 -14.68 6.55 10.45
C ILE A 415 -13.54 7.55 10.31
N THR A 416 -13.71 8.70 10.95
CA THR A 416 -12.73 9.78 10.98
C THR A 416 -11.99 9.79 12.32
N PRO A 417 -10.73 10.27 12.38
CA PRO A 417 -10.06 10.49 13.66
C PRO A 417 -10.92 11.42 14.53
N SER A 418 -11.17 11.03 15.78
CA SER A 418 -11.83 11.92 16.74
C SER A 418 -10.94 13.14 16.97
N GLU A 419 -11.49 14.36 16.92
CA GLU A 419 -10.81 15.60 17.30
C GLU A 419 -10.48 15.55 18.81
N LYS A 420 -9.44 14.80 19.19
CA LYS A 420 -8.76 15.02 20.47
C LYS A 420 -7.77 16.16 20.25
N LYS A 421 -7.84 17.17 21.13
CA LYS A 421 -6.74 18.11 21.37
C LYS A 421 -5.42 17.33 21.28
N MET A 422 -4.51 17.80 20.43
CA MET A 422 -3.12 17.34 20.41
C MET A 422 -2.60 17.33 21.84
N LEU A 423 -2.49 16.14 22.41
CA LEU A 423 -1.53 15.87 23.46
C LEU A 423 -0.17 15.80 22.77
N PRO A 424 0.90 16.33 23.38
CA PRO A 424 2.23 16.35 22.77
C PRO A 424 2.71 14.94 22.48
N ASP A 425 3.53 14.83 21.42
CA ASP A 425 4.13 13.61 20.87
C ASP A 425 4.21 12.44 21.84
N ILE A 426 3.40 11.42 21.57
CA ILE A 426 3.70 10.07 22.03
C ILE A 426 4.71 9.55 21.02
N GLN A 427 5.97 9.37 21.45
CA GLN A 427 6.99 8.66 20.69
C GLN A 427 6.40 7.31 20.24
N GLU A 428 6.14 7.14 18.94
CA GLU A 428 5.72 5.86 18.37
C GLU A 428 6.85 4.84 18.62
N GLU A 429 6.56 3.76 19.34
CA GLU A 429 7.55 2.69 19.54
C GLU A 429 7.95 2.08 18.19
N PRO A 430 9.26 1.80 17.97
CA PRO A 430 9.72 1.19 16.73
C PRO A 430 9.07 -0.18 16.51
N LEU A 431 8.62 -0.46 15.28
CA LEU A 431 8.01 -1.73 14.90
C LEU A 431 9.03 -2.88 15.05
N LEU A 432 9.02 -3.55 16.20
CA LEU A 432 9.63 -4.87 16.37
C LEU A 432 8.74 -5.90 15.66
N LEU A 433 8.98 -6.11 14.37
CA LEU A 433 8.63 -7.37 13.72
C LEU A 433 9.55 -8.43 14.32
N ASP A 434 9.13 -9.06 15.41
CA ASP A 434 9.82 -10.22 15.98
C ASP A 434 9.44 -11.45 15.19
N VAL A 435 10.32 -11.83 14.27
CA VAL A 435 10.29 -13.13 13.64
C VAL A 435 10.59 -14.18 14.73
N PRO A 436 9.70 -15.14 15.01
CA PRO A 436 9.87 -16.08 16.10
C PRO A 436 11.18 -16.89 15.97
N LYS A 437 11.85 -17.08 17.09
CA LYS A 437 13.01 -17.98 17.21
C LYS A 437 12.55 -19.45 17.18
N LYS A 438 12.15 -19.98 16.01
CA LYS A 438 12.37 -21.39 15.59
C LYS A 438 11.80 -21.69 14.19
N ASN A 439 12.63 -22.38 13.38
CA ASN A 439 12.34 -23.08 12.11
C ASN A 439 11.78 -22.25 10.94
N ILE A 440 12.40 -21.11 10.63
CA ILE A 440 12.21 -20.47 9.31
C ILE A 440 13.37 -20.89 8.41
N THR A 441 13.03 -21.45 7.25
CA THR A 441 13.98 -21.85 6.21
C THR A 441 14.69 -20.65 5.59
N LEU A 442 15.81 -20.87 4.92
CA LEU A 442 16.50 -19.80 4.22
C LEU A 442 15.63 -19.22 3.10
N GLU A 443 14.89 -20.06 2.38
CA GLU A 443 13.98 -19.64 1.32
C GLU A 443 12.89 -18.69 1.84
N GLU A 444 12.27 -19.00 2.99
CA GLU A 444 11.28 -18.13 3.62
C GLU A 444 11.90 -16.81 4.11
N LYS A 445 13.13 -16.84 4.65
CA LYS A 445 13.85 -15.63 5.04
C LYS A 445 14.13 -14.73 3.84
N VAL A 446 14.48 -15.33 2.70
CA VAL A 446 14.70 -14.61 1.43
C VAL A 446 13.41 -13.94 0.97
N GLU A 447 12.29 -14.67 0.97
CA GLU A 447 11.01 -14.11 0.55
C GLU A 447 10.55 -12.97 1.47
N LEU A 448 10.66 -13.14 2.79
CA LEU A 448 10.35 -12.09 3.76
C LEU A 448 11.24 -10.84 3.55
N SER A 449 12.54 -11.02 3.34
CA SER A 449 13.45 -9.91 3.05
C SER A 449 13.09 -9.20 1.75
N LYS A 450 12.69 -9.93 0.70
CA LYS A 450 12.21 -9.34 -0.55
C LYS A 450 10.94 -8.52 -0.36
N ILE A 451 9.96 -9.05 0.37
CA ILE A 451 8.72 -8.33 0.71
C ILE A 451 9.03 -7.02 1.44
N ILE A 452 9.99 -7.01 2.37
CA ILE A 452 10.40 -5.80 3.09
C ILE A 452 11.06 -4.79 2.16
N ILE A 453 11.91 -5.24 1.23
CA ILE A 453 12.58 -4.38 0.24
C ILE A 453 11.57 -3.81 -0.75
N GLU A 454 10.65 -4.63 -1.27
CA GLU A 454 9.55 -4.19 -2.14
C GLU A 454 8.69 -3.14 -1.45
N HIS A 455 8.33 -3.37 -0.18
CA HIS A 455 7.61 -2.40 0.62
C HIS A 455 8.38 -1.08 0.75
N ALA A 456 9.70 -1.12 0.99
CA ALA A 456 10.51 0.10 1.10
C ALA A 456 10.45 0.93 -0.19
N PHE A 457 10.68 0.30 -1.36
CA PHE A 457 10.61 0.99 -2.66
C PHE A 457 9.21 1.47 -3.03
N LEU A 458 8.18 0.82 -2.50
CA LEU A 458 6.79 1.18 -2.74
C LEU A 458 6.36 2.39 -1.91
N VAL A 459 6.74 2.43 -0.63
CA VAL A 459 6.34 3.50 0.29
C VAL A 459 7.22 4.75 0.13
N HIS A 460 8.48 4.56 -0.21
CA HIS A 460 9.47 5.63 -0.33
C HIS A 460 10.07 5.64 -1.74
N PRO A 461 9.47 6.40 -2.69
CA PRO A 461 9.99 6.51 -4.05
C PRO A 461 11.42 7.07 -4.10
N ASN A 462 11.77 7.89 -3.11
CA ASN A 462 13.07 8.49 -2.95
C ASN A 462 13.82 7.80 -1.79
N LEU A 463 14.40 6.64 -2.06
CA LEU A 463 15.18 5.87 -1.10
C LEU A 463 16.52 5.42 -1.69
N PHE A 464 17.49 5.15 -0.81
CA PHE A 464 18.78 4.58 -1.20
C PHE A 464 19.16 3.36 -0.36
N VAL A 465 20.09 2.56 -0.87
CA VAL A 465 20.58 1.35 -0.19
C VAL A 465 22.01 1.59 0.31
N ALA A 466 22.23 1.47 1.62
CA ALA A 466 23.55 1.59 2.19
C ALA A 466 24.42 0.37 1.84
N CYS A 467 25.55 0.60 1.18
CA CYS A 467 26.45 -0.46 0.73
C CYS A 467 27.84 -0.32 1.36
N SER A 468 28.19 -1.27 2.23
CA SER A 468 29.52 -1.36 2.86
C SER A 468 30.46 -2.35 2.17
N PHE A 469 29.97 -3.07 1.15
CA PHE A 469 30.64 -4.17 0.46
C PHE A 469 31.02 -5.38 1.34
N GLY A 470 30.61 -5.41 2.61
CA GLY A 470 30.67 -6.60 3.44
C GLY A 470 29.69 -7.70 2.99
N LYS A 471 29.84 -8.90 3.55
CA LYS A 471 29.01 -10.09 3.26
C LYS A 471 27.52 -9.79 3.39
N ASP A 472 27.14 -9.03 4.42
CA ASP A 472 25.75 -8.68 4.72
C ASP A 472 25.19 -7.68 3.67
N SER A 473 25.99 -6.67 3.30
CA SER A 473 25.65 -5.74 2.21
C SER A 473 25.58 -6.42 0.84
N ARG A 474 26.39 -7.46 0.58
CA ARG A 474 26.34 -8.21 -0.69
C ARG A 474 25.03 -8.98 -0.84
N VAL A 475 24.50 -9.56 0.24
CA VAL A 475 23.17 -10.19 0.24
C VAL A 475 22.09 -9.16 -0.02
N ILE A 476 22.11 -8.01 0.67
CA ILE A 476 21.16 -6.92 0.42
C ILE A 476 21.23 -6.43 -1.03
N ALA A 477 22.44 -6.24 -1.56
CA ALA A 477 22.62 -5.82 -2.95
C ALA A 477 21.99 -6.83 -3.92
N ASP A 478 22.18 -8.13 -3.68
CA ASP A 478 21.55 -9.16 -4.50
C ASP A 478 20.02 -9.10 -4.47
N LEU A 479 19.45 -9.09 -3.26
CA LEU A 479 18.00 -9.06 -3.06
C LEU A 479 17.37 -7.79 -3.66
N VAL A 480 18.01 -6.64 -3.48
CA VAL A 480 17.57 -5.37 -4.06
C VAL A 480 17.63 -5.42 -5.58
N MET A 481 18.72 -5.90 -6.18
CA MET A 481 18.87 -5.94 -7.64
C MET A 481 17.85 -6.87 -8.32
N GLN A 482 17.36 -7.89 -7.60
CA GLN A 482 16.26 -8.75 -8.08
C GLN A 482 14.89 -8.02 -8.10
N ILE A 483 14.72 -6.98 -7.31
CA ILE A 483 13.47 -6.22 -7.15
C ILE A 483 13.50 -4.93 -7.97
N LYS A 484 14.56 -4.14 -7.82
CA LYS A 484 14.74 -2.84 -8.46
C LYS A 484 16.17 -2.68 -8.95
N SER A 485 16.38 -2.97 -10.23
CA SER A 485 17.71 -2.97 -10.87
C SER A 485 18.34 -1.58 -11.01
N ASP A 486 17.56 -0.51 -10.95
CA ASP A 486 17.99 0.89 -11.02
C ASP A 486 18.14 1.55 -9.63
N ALA A 487 18.01 0.78 -8.55
CA ALA A 487 18.12 1.30 -7.18
C ALA A 487 19.46 2.00 -6.94
N LEU A 488 19.42 3.14 -6.26
CA LEU A 488 20.63 3.88 -5.86
C LEU A 488 21.27 3.22 -4.64
N PHE A 489 22.54 2.86 -4.77
CA PHE A 489 23.39 2.41 -3.68
C PHE A 489 24.31 3.54 -3.24
N VAL A 490 24.45 3.75 -1.93
CA VAL A 490 25.32 4.79 -1.36
C VAL A 490 26.40 4.13 -0.50
N SER A 491 27.65 4.51 -0.74
CA SER A 491 28.79 4.10 0.08
C SER A 491 29.58 5.30 0.57
N ILE A 492 30.16 5.19 1.77
CA ILE A 492 30.91 6.27 2.40
C ILE A 492 32.40 6.05 2.15
N ASP A 493 33.05 7.01 1.48
CA ASP A 493 34.50 7.07 1.37
C ASP A 493 35.05 7.86 2.57
N THR A 494 35.59 7.14 3.55
CA THR A 494 36.27 7.76 4.70
C THR A 494 37.71 8.17 4.40
N GLY A 495 38.26 7.77 3.25
CA GLY A 495 39.69 7.85 2.93
C GLY A 495 40.55 6.78 3.61
N TYR A 496 39.96 5.88 4.40
CA TYR A 496 40.64 4.84 5.17
C TYR A 496 40.08 3.43 4.91
N GLU A 497 39.44 3.22 3.76
CA GLU A 497 38.95 1.91 3.34
C GLU A 497 40.12 0.99 2.94
N PHE A 498 39.95 -0.33 3.07
CA PHE A 498 40.94 -1.27 2.57
C PHE A 498 41.10 -1.13 1.04
N PRO A 499 42.32 -1.26 0.48
CA PRO A 499 42.52 -1.35 -0.97
C PRO A 499 41.68 -2.46 -1.62
N GLU A 500 41.50 -3.58 -0.91
CA GLU A 500 40.65 -4.71 -1.31
C GLU A 500 39.17 -4.31 -1.39
N THR A 501 38.69 -3.44 -0.51
CA THR A 501 37.30 -2.93 -0.53
C THR A 501 37.05 -2.07 -1.75
N LEU A 502 37.98 -1.18 -2.07
CA LEU A 502 37.88 -0.34 -3.28
C LEU A 502 37.94 -1.18 -4.57
N ARG A 503 38.74 -2.25 -4.58
CA ARG A 503 38.81 -3.19 -5.70
C ARG A 503 37.51 -3.98 -5.85
N PHE A 504 37.05 -4.60 -4.76
CA PHE A 504 35.83 -5.40 -4.76
C PHE A 504 34.59 -4.56 -5.10
N ALA A 505 34.53 -3.30 -4.66
CA ALA A 505 33.47 -2.38 -5.04
C ALA A 505 33.38 -2.17 -6.56
N LYS A 506 34.52 -1.96 -7.24
CA LYS A 506 34.57 -1.81 -8.70
C LYS A 506 34.19 -3.09 -9.43
N GLU A 507 34.64 -4.24 -8.92
CA GLU A 507 34.29 -5.55 -9.48
C GLU A 507 32.78 -5.80 -9.36
N LEU A 508 32.20 -5.51 -8.19
CA LEU A 508 30.78 -5.68 -7.94
C LEU A 508 29.92 -4.72 -8.77
N GLU A 509 30.32 -3.45 -8.89
CA GLU A 509 29.65 -2.47 -9.74
C GLU A 509 29.56 -2.95 -11.20
N GLN A 510 30.61 -3.58 -11.70
CA GLN A 510 30.64 -4.18 -13.04
C GLN A 510 29.85 -5.48 -13.14
N GLU A 511 29.91 -6.33 -12.10
CA GLU A 511 29.24 -7.65 -12.07
C GLU A 511 27.72 -7.52 -12.11
N ILE A 512 27.16 -6.63 -11.29
CA ILE A 512 25.70 -6.50 -11.13
C ILE A 512 25.14 -5.19 -11.70
N HIS A 513 25.95 -4.37 -12.38
CA HIS A 513 25.53 -3.08 -12.94
C HIS A 513 24.87 -2.14 -11.91
N MET A 514 25.47 -2.08 -10.71
CA MET A 514 24.95 -1.31 -9.57
C MET A 514 25.04 0.20 -9.84
N ASN A 515 23.94 0.94 -9.61
CA ASN A 515 23.97 2.41 -9.56
C ASN A 515 24.57 2.89 -8.23
N LEU A 516 25.88 3.10 -8.19
CA LEU A 516 26.65 3.38 -6.96
C LEU A 516 27.06 4.86 -6.86
N LEU A 517 26.75 5.48 -5.72
CA LEU A 517 27.20 6.81 -5.33
C LEU A 517 28.16 6.73 -4.14
N TRP A 518 29.38 7.22 -4.34
CA TRP A 518 30.34 7.44 -3.25
C TRP A 518 30.14 8.82 -2.63
N VAL A 519 30.03 8.86 -1.31
CA VAL A 519 29.87 10.11 -0.55
C VAL A 519 31.01 10.29 0.42
N ARG A 520 31.47 11.53 0.58
CA ARG A 520 32.66 11.89 1.32
C ARG A 520 32.41 13.19 2.09
N PRO A 521 33.00 13.37 3.29
CA PRO A 521 32.93 14.65 3.99
C PRO A 521 33.55 15.78 3.17
N THR A 522 33.10 17.01 3.42
CA THR A 522 33.69 18.20 2.79
C THR A 522 35.13 18.42 3.26
N GLU A 523 35.92 19.22 2.53
CA GLU A 523 37.28 19.55 2.96
C GLU A 523 37.31 20.26 4.31
N ASP A 524 36.30 21.08 4.59
CA ASP A 524 36.12 21.77 5.87
C ASP A 524 35.85 20.77 7.00
N ASP A 525 34.93 19.80 6.81
CA ASP A 525 34.66 18.73 7.79
C ASP A 525 35.93 17.92 8.08
N ILE A 526 36.70 17.56 7.03
CA ILE A 526 37.94 16.80 7.17
C ILE A 526 38.96 17.59 7.99
N SER A 527 39.07 18.89 7.74
CA SER A 527 39.99 19.77 8.46
C SER A 527 39.60 19.92 9.93
N GLU A 528 38.31 20.11 10.22
CA GLU A 528 37.78 20.18 11.58
C GLU A 528 38.01 18.88 12.35
N ILE A 529 37.70 17.73 11.75
CA ILE A 529 37.94 16.42 12.35
C ILE A 529 39.43 16.24 12.62
N LYS A 530 40.31 16.53 11.66
CA LYS A 530 41.76 16.41 11.86
C LYS A 530 42.26 17.33 12.98
N SER A 531 41.68 18.52 13.13
CA SER A 531 42.01 19.45 14.22
C SER A 531 41.64 18.85 15.59
N THR A 532 40.43 18.29 15.72
CA THR A 532 39.93 17.65 16.94
C THR A 532 40.78 16.43 17.34
N PHE A 533 41.18 15.62 16.37
CA PHE A 533 42.01 14.43 16.59
C PHE A 533 43.51 14.76 16.79
N ALA A 534 43.95 15.95 16.35
CA ALA A 534 45.32 16.44 16.43
C ALA A 534 46.35 15.39 15.93
N ASN A 535 47.20 14.88 16.82
CA ASN A 535 48.24 13.88 16.49
C ASN A 535 47.81 12.43 16.80
N SER A 536 46.57 12.19 17.25
CA SER A 536 46.07 10.86 17.59
C SER A 536 45.03 10.40 16.56
N PHE A 537 45.08 9.13 16.16
CA PHE A 537 44.03 8.55 15.32
C PHE A 537 42.77 8.16 16.13
N ILE A 538 42.90 8.14 17.46
CA ILE A 538 41.82 7.84 18.40
C ILE A 538 41.65 9.01 19.36
N HIS A 539 40.45 9.57 19.42
CA HIS A 539 40.09 10.65 20.33
C HIS A 539 38.81 10.26 21.07
N GLU A 540 38.84 10.33 22.41
CA GLU A 540 37.71 9.96 23.28
C GLU A 540 37.06 8.59 22.95
N GLY A 541 37.88 7.59 22.59
CA GLY A 541 37.41 6.25 22.24
C GLY A 541 36.77 6.12 20.85
N GLN A 542 36.82 7.17 20.02
CA GLN A 542 36.38 7.14 18.63
C GLN A 542 37.59 7.14 17.69
N TYR A 543 37.55 6.33 16.62
CA TYR A 543 38.55 6.39 15.55
C TYR A 543 38.23 7.54 14.59
N MET A 544 39.25 8.21 14.06
CA MET A 544 39.09 9.31 13.09
C MET A 544 38.27 8.89 11.87
N CYS A 545 38.48 7.67 11.36
CA CYS A 545 37.68 7.12 10.25
C CYS A 545 36.18 6.98 10.57
N CYS A 546 35.80 6.78 11.84
CA CYS A 546 34.40 6.77 12.25
C CYS A 546 33.83 8.19 12.37
N ALA A 547 34.63 9.17 12.80
CA ALA A 547 34.20 10.57 12.85
C ALA A 547 33.86 11.11 11.45
N MET A 548 34.52 10.61 10.40
CA MET A 548 34.23 10.97 9.00
C MET A 548 32.85 10.50 8.52
N LYS A 549 32.20 9.51 9.14
CA LYS A 549 30.99 8.90 8.56
C LYS A 549 29.75 9.79 8.64
N LYS A 550 29.55 10.44 9.78
CA LYS A 550 28.34 11.25 10.01
C LYS A 550 28.30 12.48 9.08
N PRO A 551 29.38 13.28 8.94
CA PRO A 551 29.38 14.40 7.99
C PRO A 551 29.23 13.98 6.53
N ALA A 552 29.72 12.78 6.15
CA ALA A 552 29.55 12.27 4.80
C ALA A 552 28.09 11.93 4.46
N ILE A 553 27.35 11.32 5.40
CA ILE A 553 26.03 10.74 5.12
C ILE A 553 24.86 11.66 5.46
N VAL A 554 25.00 12.56 6.45
CA VAL A 554 23.91 13.48 6.85
C VAL A 554 23.34 14.28 5.65
N PRO A 555 24.17 14.86 4.76
CA PRO A 555 23.67 15.58 3.59
C PRO A 555 22.90 14.71 2.58
N ILE A 556 23.08 13.39 2.65
CA ILE A 556 22.29 12.42 1.90
C ILE A 556 21.00 12.13 2.65
N LEU A 557 21.06 11.82 3.95
CA LEU A 557 19.86 11.49 4.73
C LEU A 557 18.79 12.58 4.65
N ASP A 558 19.18 13.85 4.63
CA ASP A 558 18.24 14.99 4.49
C ASP A 558 17.53 15.07 3.13
N LYS A 559 18.01 14.32 2.12
CA LYS A 559 17.48 14.32 0.75
C LYS A 559 16.60 13.12 0.42
N TYR A 560 16.54 12.10 1.28
CA TYR A 560 15.84 10.85 1.01
C TYR A 560 14.82 10.55 2.11
N ASP A 561 13.71 9.92 1.73
CA ASP A 561 12.63 9.60 2.67
C ASP A 561 12.93 8.33 3.46
N ALA A 562 13.75 7.43 2.88
CA ALA A 562 14.15 6.19 3.52
C ALA A 562 15.51 5.66 3.05
N TRP A 563 16.04 4.70 3.81
CA TRP A 563 17.21 3.92 3.43
C TRP A 563 17.13 2.47 3.88
N ILE A 564 17.74 1.57 3.10
CA ILE A 564 17.87 0.14 3.42
C ILE A 564 19.28 -0.13 3.94
N THR A 565 19.40 -0.93 5.00
CA THR A 565 20.69 -1.36 5.55
C THR A 565 20.77 -2.88 5.75
N GLY A 566 22.01 -3.39 5.78
CA GLY A 566 22.30 -4.82 6.00
C GLY A 566 22.56 -5.20 7.46
N LEU A 567 21.86 -4.58 8.42
CA LEU A 567 22.01 -4.88 9.84
C LEU A 567 21.31 -6.19 10.23
N ARG A 568 21.96 -7.00 11.09
CA ARG A 568 21.37 -8.21 11.68
C ARG A 568 21.41 -8.17 13.19
N ARG A 569 20.37 -8.74 13.84
CA ARG A 569 20.27 -8.81 15.31
C ARG A 569 21.36 -9.68 15.93
N ASP A 570 21.85 -10.66 15.18
CA ASP A 570 22.87 -11.64 15.59
C ASP A 570 24.32 -11.09 15.52
N GLU A 571 24.55 -9.87 15.00
CA GLU A 571 25.91 -9.33 14.87
C GLU A 571 26.53 -8.89 16.21
N SER A 572 25.71 -8.44 17.17
CA SER A 572 26.16 -8.03 18.50
C SER A 572 25.00 -7.85 19.48
N VAL A 573 25.30 -7.89 20.78
CA VAL A 573 24.31 -7.67 21.86
C VAL A 573 23.55 -6.35 21.72
N GLN A 574 24.20 -5.29 21.23
CA GLN A 574 23.59 -3.97 21.03
C GLN A 574 22.52 -3.96 19.92
N ARG A 575 22.59 -4.91 18.98
CA ARG A 575 21.68 -5.02 17.84
C ARG A 575 20.57 -6.04 18.04
N GLN A 576 20.54 -6.73 19.18
CA GLN A 576 19.60 -7.84 19.39
C GLN A 576 18.12 -7.46 19.21
N TYR A 577 17.79 -6.16 19.37
CA TYR A 577 16.46 -5.59 19.22
C TYR A 577 16.30 -4.69 17.98
N THR A 578 17.22 -4.76 17.01
CA THR A 578 17.11 -3.95 15.80
C THR A 578 15.77 -4.21 15.10
N PRO A 579 14.89 -3.20 14.97
CA PRO A 579 13.59 -3.37 14.33
C PRO A 579 13.77 -3.57 12.82
N ILE A 580 12.77 -4.17 12.15
CA ILE A 580 12.79 -4.28 10.68
C ILE A 580 12.59 -2.92 10.03
N ILE A 581 11.77 -2.07 10.65
CA ILE A 581 11.53 -0.69 10.23
C ILE A 581 11.71 0.23 11.44
N GLU A 582 12.63 1.17 11.33
CA GLU A 582 12.95 2.18 12.34
C GLU A 582 12.56 3.55 11.76
N LYS A 583 11.72 4.30 12.47
CA LYS A 583 11.37 5.67 12.07
C LYS A 583 12.14 6.66 12.93
N SER A 584 12.92 7.53 12.31
CA SER A 584 13.48 8.73 12.94
C SER A 584 12.68 9.96 12.48
N GLU A 585 12.90 11.13 13.08
CA GLU A 585 12.12 12.36 12.79
C GLU A 585 12.06 12.72 11.30
N ASN A 586 13.12 12.45 10.53
CA ASN A 586 13.27 12.89 9.14
C ASN A 586 13.50 11.77 8.11
N ILE A 587 13.74 10.52 8.53
CA ILE A 587 14.01 9.42 7.58
C ILE A 587 13.57 8.06 8.17
N VAL A 588 13.11 7.16 7.30
CA VAL A 588 12.76 5.78 7.67
C VAL A 588 13.87 4.81 7.29
N LYS A 589 14.26 3.94 8.21
CA LYS A 589 15.30 2.94 8.01
C LYS A 589 14.73 1.54 7.97
N TYR A 590 15.09 0.80 6.92
CA TYR A 590 14.70 -0.58 6.70
C TYR A 590 15.88 -1.52 6.95
N ASN A 591 15.64 -2.60 7.68
CA ASN A 591 16.62 -3.66 8.00
C ASN A 591 16.07 -5.02 7.53
N PRO A 592 16.05 -5.31 6.21
CA PRO A 592 15.34 -6.46 5.64
C PRO A 592 15.88 -7.83 6.09
N ILE A 593 17.13 -7.86 6.56
CA ILE A 593 17.78 -9.08 7.05
C ILE A 593 17.98 -9.05 8.56
N ALA A 594 17.27 -8.19 9.31
CA ALA A 594 17.42 -8.08 10.77
C ALA A 594 17.30 -9.43 11.50
N PHE A 595 16.45 -10.33 10.98
CA PHE A 595 16.18 -11.66 11.51
C PHE A 595 17.11 -12.77 10.95
N TRP A 596 18.07 -12.45 10.10
CA TRP A 596 19.05 -13.41 9.58
C TRP A 596 20.18 -13.66 10.59
N THR A 597 20.64 -14.90 10.65
CA THR A 597 21.86 -15.31 11.37
C THR A 597 23.09 -15.20 10.47
N LYS A 598 24.27 -15.33 11.08
CA LYS A 598 25.53 -15.39 10.33
C LYS A 598 25.53 -16.53 9.31
N ASP A 599 25.01 -17.67 9.73
CA ASP A 599 25.02 -18.89 8.92
C ASP A 599 24.08 -18.75 7.73
N ASP A 600 22.91 -18.11 7.89
CA ASP A 600 21.99 -17.81 6.79
C ASP A 600 22.66 -16.97 5.70
N VAL A 601 23.43 -15.95 6.08
CA VAL A 601 24.16 -15.08 5.13
C VAL A 601 25.18 -15.90 4.33
N TRP A 602 25.98 -16.73 5.01
CA TRP A 602 26.97 -17.55 4.34
C TRP A 602 26.37 -18.67 3.50
N GLU A 603 25.27 -19.28 3.97
CA GLU A 603 24.52 -20.27 3.22
C GLU A 603 23.95 -19.65 1.95
N TYR A 604 23.32 -18.48 2.03
CA TYR A 604 22.83 -17.74 0.87
C TYR A 604 23.93 -17.45 -0.15
N LEU A 605 25.06 -16.87 0.28
CA LEU A 605 26.18 -16.56 -0.61
C LEU A 605 26.69 -17.82 -1.34
N ARG A 606 26.75 -18.97 -0.64
CA ARG A 606 27.18 -20.26 -1.24
C ARG A 606 26.13 -20.83 -2.18
N THR A 607 24.86 -20.85 -1.77
CA THR A 607 23.74 -21.40 -2.53
C THR A 607 23.57 -20.68 -3.86
N TYR A 608 23.66 -19.35 -3.86
CA TYR A 608 23.52 -18.52 -5.05
C TYR A 608 24.86 -18.19 -5.74
N LYS A 609 25.98 -18.74 -5.24
CA LYS A 609 27.34 -18.58 -5.80
C LYS A 609 27.74 -17.11 -6.01
N LEU A 610 27.40 -16.27 -5.05
CA LEU A 610 27.67 -14.84 -5.11
C LEU A 610 29.12 -14.53 -4.78
N SER A 611 29.71 -13.57 -5.48
CA SER A 611 31.03 -13.02 -5.13
C SER A 611 30.95 -12.34 -3.76
N TYR A 612 31.98 -12.50 -2.94
CA TYR A 612 32.09 -11.83 -1.64
C TYR A 612 33.50 -11.34 -1.40
N HIS A 613 33.63 -10.38 -0.49
CA HIS A 613 34.87 -9.66 -0.25
C HIS A 613 36.05 -10.60 0.13
N PRO A 614 37.23 -10.48 -0.51
CA PRO A 614 38.31 -11.46 -0.36
C PRO A 614 38.90 -11.54 1.06
N LEU A 615 38.89 -10.44 1.82
CA LEU A 615 39.39 -10.41 3.20
C LEU A 615 38.68 -11.42 4.14
N TYR A 616 37.46 -11.87 3.84
CA TYR A 616 36.83 -12.94 4.64
C TYR A 616 37.64 -14.25 4.58
N ASN A 617 38.31 -14.53 3.46
CA ASN A 617 39.21 -15.69 3.32
C ASN A 617 40.53 -15.53 4.09
N GLU A 618 40.85 -14.31 4.51
CA GLU A 618 42.07 -14.00 5.24
C GLU A 618 41.88 -14.01 6.77
N GLY A 619 40.69 -14.34 7.27
CA GLY A 619 40.39 -14.40 8.70
C GLY A 619 39.70 -13.14 9.27
N TYR A 620 39.18 -12.25 8.42
CA TYR A 620 38.29 -11.18 8.88
C TYR A 620 36.87 -11.71 9.06
N THR A 621 36.21 -11.36 10.17
CA THR A 621 34.82 -11.77 10.46
C THR A 621 33.80 -10.64 10.21
N SER A 622 34.26 -9.39 10.23
CA SER A 622 33.49 -8.19 9.88
C SER A 622 34.39 -7.15 9.23
N LEU A 623 33.83 -6.28 8.38
CA LEU A 623 34.58 -5.32 7.59
C LEU A 623 34.12 -3.88 7.84
N GLY A 624 35.09 -2.97 7.83
CA GLY A 624 34.93 -1.52 7.78
C GLY A 624 36.28 -0.91 7.45
N CYS A 625 36.53 0.33 7.86
CA CYS A 625 37.79 1.00 7.55
C CYS A 625 39.00 0.23 8.14
N GLU A 626 40.11 0.23 7.40
CA GLU A 626 41.35 -0.49 7.74
C GLU A 626 41.84 -0.21 9.17
N PRO A 627 41.90 1.05 9.66
CA PRO A 627 42.46 1.33 10.99
C PRO A 627 41.62 0.78 12.14
N CYS A 628 40.32 0.57 11.94
CA CYS A 628 39.38 0.16 12.98
C CYS A 628 38.97 -1.32 12.87
N THR A 629 39.65 -2.11 12.04
CA THR A 629 39.29 -3.49 11.70
C THR A 629 40.52 -4.41 11.72
N LYS A 630 40.45 -5.50 12.50
CA LYS A 630 41.47 -6.55 12.60
C LYS A 630 40.87 -7.94 12.39
N LYS A 631 41.74 -8.91 12.10
CA LYS A 631 41.39 -10.34 12.06
C LYS A 631 40.94 -10.80 13.45
N SER A 632 40.01 -11.76 13.50
CA SER A 632 39.46 -12.29 14.74
C SER A 632 39.29 -13.81 14.64
N ASP A 633 39.82 -14.53 15.61
CA ASP A 633 39.75 -15.99 15.69
C ASP A 633 38.54 -16.48 16.53
N VAL A 634 37.71 -15.56 17.03
CA VAL A 634 36.57 -15.89 17.90
C VAL A 634 35.33 -16.17 17.05
N ALA A 635 35.03 -17.44 16.84
CA ALA A 635 33.97 -17.92 15.95
C ALA A 635 32.57 -17.32 16.24
N ASN A 636 32.28 -17.03 17.52
CA ASN A 636 30.96 -16.60 18.01
C ASN A 636 30.83 -15.09 18.27
N GLU A 637 31.84 -14.27 17.95
CA GLU A 637 31.79 -12.81 18.14
C GLU A 637 32.27 -12.07 16.87
N GLU A 638 31.39 -11.94 15.87
CA GLU A 638 31.75 -11.43 14.53
C GLU A 638 32.37 -10.02 14.55
N ARG A 639 31.95 -9.17 15.50
CA ARG A 639 32.42 -7.79 15.62
C ARG A 639 33.63 -7.60 16.53
N LYS A 640 34.19 -8.65 17.14
CA LYS A 640 35.33 -8.54 18.06
C LYS A 640 36.60 -7.96 17.41
N GLY A 641 36.75 -8.16 16.10
CA GLY A 641 37.83 -7.55 15.32
C GLY A 641 37.68 -6.03 15.11
N ARG A 642 36.57 -5.42 15.53
CA ARG A 642 36.30 -3.99 15.39
C ARG A 642 36.64 -3.25 16.67
N PHE A 643 37.19 -2.04 16.55
CA PHE A 643 37.37 -1.10 17.66
C PHE A 643 38.12 -1.66 18.89
N HIS A 644 39.01 -2.61 18.65
CA HIS A 644 39.71 -3.36 19.70
C HIS A 644 40.43 -2.49 20.75
N ASP A 645 40.83 -1.26 20.40
CA ASP A 645 41.54 -0.35 21.31
C ASP A 645 40.62 0.58 22.13
N THR A 646 39.31 0.64 21.82
CA THR A 646 38.44 1.70 22.37
C THR A 646 37.30 1.22 23.24
N GLY A 647 37.09 -0.10 23.35
CA GLY A 647 35.97 -0.68 24.12
C GLY A 647 34.58 -0.35 23.56
N ASN A 648 34.51 0.43 22.47
CA ASN A 648 33.28 0.76 21.76
C ASN A 648 32.95 -0.35 20.76
N ASN A 649 31.73 -0.84 20.73
CA ASN A 649 31.36 -1.95 19.82
C ASN A 649 30.77 -1.48 18.47
N GLU A 650 30.57 -0.17 18.29
CA GLU A 650 29.92 0.40 17.11
C GLU A 650 30.57 1.67 16.57
N CYS A 651 30.51 1.81 15.24
CA CYS A 651 30.87 3.05 14.55
C CYS A 651 29.57 3.88 14.50
N GLY A 652 29.51 4.95 15.29
CA GLY A 652 28.29 5.74 15.58
C GLY A 652 27.59 6.38 14.38
N LEU A 653 26.85 5.57 13.62
CA LEU A 653 25.80 6.00 12.69
C LEU A 653 24.40 5.74 13.28
N HIS A 654 24.25 5.96 14.59
CA HIS A 654 22.93 6.03 15.24
C HIS A 654 22.47 7.47 15.11
N ILE A 655 21.46 7.71 14.27
CA ILE A 655 20.87 9.02 13.98
C ILE A 655 19.41 9.00 14.43
#